data_AF-A0A2N3N1L3-F1
#
_entry.id   AF-A0A2N3N1L3-F1
#
_cell.length_a   1.000
_cell.length_b   1.000
_cell.length_c   1.000
_cell.angle_alpha   90.00
_cell.angle_beta   90.00
_cell.angle_gamma   90.00
#
_symmetry.space_group_name_H-M   'P 1'
#
loop_
_entity.id
_entity.type
_entity.pdbx_description
1 polymer ?
#
loop_
_entity_poly.entity_id
_entity_poly.type
_entity_poly.pdbx_seq_one_letter_code
_entity_poly.pdbx_strand_id
1 'polypeptide(L)'
;MRLSIFSAKPYDKVFLERAHLARNGSASSIHLTFYDFSLNPSTVDLVSDCDAVCVFVNDVLTDKVLETLVSKGVRGVLLRCAGYNNVDLEAAERLGLAVANVPSYSPEAVAEFAVALIQTLNRKTHRAYNRVREGNFALDGLLGRTLHGKTVGVIGTGKIGIAFARIMKGFGCKLYAYDPFPNPIFKEYGEYVELDDLLPRCDLISLHCPLMEQTKHIINERTLSLMKSDAMLVNTSRGGLVDTSAVIAALKNQKLGGLALDVYEGEGKLFYNDHSQEILDDDRLARLMTFHNVLISGHQAFFTVEALQEISECTLRNLEDLVMGRHCPNSLIKEGFTRLRRGSLPYLNPVMPHSVCIIGAGPSGLVAAKTFAQRRSPSGEHVYAVTIYDARDAIGGLWPLDAGDDSRSIHPLMTTNLSKHTVQFSDLAWDEDMGKSGVPEFPRAWMVGRYLQRYAKTYLEGARNVELKLGSLVVGVRSKGPTWVVQTEGARGKEENEFARVIIATGYFGKPRIPEFLHGSENTTVPVVHSTTYRDLKGLLGTKESTGGKTVVVVGGQMSGVEVAATIATQLSSAVNSPGESPIASPEKYSVHHLSERPTWVLPLFTTPTPTDPAPCFLPSDFNSFNLAARPQPMTNLRGGIISEESASLAHQKLRLSLGTDQAEFHPLARIEDTTSPAYVAISPLYLPLLRAKLLTLSRGHLTGLSGTTAETTSGPIEDVAAIVLATGFDPSASLSFLEDDVLRKINHSPEHPELTPALAFHGTHHPSVPGLGFVGFYRGPYWGVAEMQSRFLAELWVPEDVAPQPDTIKAALESDRSIEETLAMRESKRAAQFPLGDYPFLMQEFSKALNLPISTANSQLLIPQSTMPLDLLTPARYVSATSSDVSKAEAARSLAQAQATASEALTSTKFVAASVFRSLLGTWRLEREINSKLPSHPSGTFSGTGRFLVRQKTPDGLETGGSPEGELEYLYIEEGTFQSTLGFSFAATRRYVYRYDEVTDTLSVWFVCVDDDKKADYLFHNVEFLPRSDGAARAGVTARGIKAKAGHLCGDDYYSVQYEFGFKAVNLERWTVGYQVKGPKKDYTLHAVYTRD
;
A
#
# COMPACT_ATOMS: atom_id res chain seq x y z
N MET A 1 -23.31 -11.47 26.12
CA MET A 1 -23.92 -12.80 25.96
C MET A 1 -22.86 -13.90 25.99
N ARG A 2 -23.08 -15.00 26.69
CA ARG A 2 -22.16 -16.14 26.81
C ARG A 2 -22.68 -17.29 25.96
N LEU A 3 -21.90 -17.72 24.97
CA LEU A 3 -22.20 -18.85 24.09
C LEU A 3 -21.30 -20.03 24.45
N SER A 4 -21.90 -21.17 24.82
CA SER A 4 -21.19 -22.42 25.03
C SER A 4 -21.28 -23.32 23.80
N ILE A 5 -20.14 -23.69 23.22
CA ILE A 5 -20.02 -24.50 22.02
C ILE A 5 -19.65 -25.94 22.42
N PHE A 6 -20.51 -26.89 22.12
CA PHE A 6 -20.32 -28.32 22.43
C PHE A 6 -19.81 -29.11 21.22
N SER A 7 -19.24 -30.29 21.48
CA SER A 7 -18.61 -31.14 20.47
C SER A 7 -17.57 -30.39 19.62
N ALA A 8 -16.90 -29.37 20.19
CA ALA A 8 -16.00 -28.48 19.48
C ALA A 8 -14.66 -29.16 19.20
N LYS A 9 -14.22 -29.14 17.94
CA LYS A 9 -12.88 -29.58 17.54
C LYS A 9 -11.94 -28.37 17.41
N PRO A 10 -10.61 -28.56 17.33
CA PRO A 10 -9.65 -27.45 17.22
C PRO A 10 -9.93 -26.49 16.06
N TYR A 11 -10.41 -27.00 14.92
CA TYR A 11 -10.79 -26.17 13.78
C TYR A 11 -12.04 -25.32 14.06
N ASP A 12 -13.02 -25.82 14.81
CA ASP A 12 -14.22 -25.03 15.18
C ASP A 12 -13.80 -23.80 15.98
N LYS A 13 -12.86 -23.97 16.92
CA LYS A 13 -12.30 -22.87 17.71
C LYS A 13 -11.66 -21.81 16.82
N VAL A 14 -10.76 -22.22 15.91
CA VAL A 14 -10.07 -21.29 15.00
C VAL A 14 -11.06 -20.50 14.15
N PHE A 15 -12.03 -21.17 13.51
CA PHE A 15 -12.94 -20.50 12.59
C PHE A 15 -14.03 -19.69 13.31
N LEU A 16 -14.57 -20.15 14.45
CA LEU A 16 -15.53 -19.36 15.24
C LEU A 16 -14.85 -18.17 15.91
N GLU A 17 -13.63 -18.31 16.43
CA GLU A 17 -12.87 -17.17 16.96
C GLU A 17 -12.53 -16.18 15.85
N ARG A 18 -12.11 -16.66 14.66
CA ARG A 18 -11.84 -15.80 13.49
C ARG A 18 -13.11 -15.09 13.00
N ALA A 19 -14.22 -15.80 12.89
CA ALA A 19 -15.50 -15.24 12.47
C ALA A 19 -16.08 -14.28 13.53
N HIS A 20 -15.80 -14.52 14.81
CA HIS A 20 -16.13 -13.61 15.91
C HIS A 20 -15.23 -12.37 15.90
N LEU A 21 -13.93 -12.53 15.64
CA LEU A 21 -12.96 -11.45 15.44
C LEU A 21 -13.39 -10.55 14.27
N ALA A 22 -13.76 -11.15 13.14
CA ALA A 22 -14.16 -10.45 11.91
C ALA A 22 -15.50 -9.70 12.02
N ARG A 23 -16.37 -10.07 12.97
CA ARG A 23 -17.71 -9.46 13.16
C ARG A 23 -17.74 -8.19 13.98
N ASN A 24 -16.63 -7.71 14.52
CA ASN A 24 -16.63 -6.58 15.44
C ASN A 24 -16.79 -5.21 14.73
N GLY A 25 -17.88 -5.05 13.98
CA GLY A 25 -18.41 -3.77 13.48
C GLY A 25 -19.52 -3.17 14.36
N SER A 26 -19.83 -3.77 15.51
CA SER A 26 -20.70 -3.20 16.56
C SER A 26 -20.53 -4.07 17.81
N ALA A 27 -20.45 -3.46 19.00
CA ALA A 27 -20.42 -4.03 20.35
C ALA A 27 -20.98 -5.47 20.54
N SER A 28 -20.29 -6.53 20.08
CA SER A 28 -20.70 -7.90 20.36
C SER A 28 -20.06 -8.34 21.68
N SER A 29 -20.82 -8.25 22.77
CA SER A 29 -20.46 -8.76 24.10
C SER A 29 -20.47 -10.30 24.15
N ILE A 30 -20.07 -10.98 23.08
CA ILE A 30 -20.20 -12.44 22.93
C ILE A 30 -18.95 -13.12 23.49
N HIS A 31 -19.09 -13.85 24.59
CA HIS A 31 -18.04 -14.70 25.16
C HIS A 31 -18.23 -16.14 24.68
N LEU A 32 -17.23 -16.69 23.99
CA LEU A 32 -17.25 -18.06 23.50
C LEU A 32 -16.56 -18.99 24.51
N THR A 33 -17.22 -20.09 24.87
CA THR A 33 -16.65 -21.17 25.69
C THR A 33 -16.75 -22.47 24.91
N PHE A 34 -15.65 -23.19 24.75
CA PHE A 34 -15.59 -24.40 23.94
C PHE A 34 -15.47 -25.65 24.83
N TYR A 35 -16.30 -26.65 24.54
CA TYR A 35 -16.30 -27.97 25.15
C TYR A 35 -16.11 -29.02 24.07
N ASP A 36 -15.18 -29.95 24.29
CA ASP A 36 -14.85 -31.04 23.36
C ASP A 36 -15.78 -32.26 23.50
N PHE A 37 -16.56 -32.34 24.58
CA PHE A 37 -17.58 -33.36 24.82
C PHE A 37 -18.95 -32.98 24.25
N SER A 38 -19.80 -33.99 24.00
CA SER A 38 -21.15 -33.80 23.46
C SER A 38 -22.16 -33.36 24.51
N LEU A 39 -23.14 -32.55 24.10
CA LEU A 39 -24.29 -32.18 24.93
C LEU A 39 -25.38 -33.25 24.82
N ASN A 40 -25.70 -33.92 25.93
CA ASN A 40 -26.67 -35.02 26.00
C ASN A 40 -27.24 -35.14 27.43
N PRO A 41 -28.17 -36.08 27.72
CA PRO A 41 -28.78 -36.22 29.05
C PRO A 41 -27.80 -36.42 30.22
N SER A 42 -26.59 -36.95 29.98
CA SER A 42 -25.56 -37.16 31.00
C SER A 42 -24.63 -35.96 31.21
N THR A 43 -24.57 -35.02 30.25
CA THR A 43 -23.63 -33.88 30.27
C THR A 43 -24.32 -32.52 30.42
N VAL A 44 -25.64 -32.44 30.27
CA VAL A 44 -26.42 -31.20 30.41
C VAL A 44 -26.25 -30.54 31.80
N ASP A 45 -25.96 -31.34 32.82
CA ASP A 45 -25.69 -30.84 34.17
C ASP A 45 -24.39 -30.05 34.29
N LEU A 46 -23.46 -30.21 33.34
CA LEU A 46 -22.21 -29.44 33.25
C LEU A 46 -22.40 -28.04 32.64
N VAL A 47 -23.56 -27.77 32.04
CA VAL A 47 -23.88 -26.45 31.50
C VAL A 47 -24.05 -25.47 32.67
N SER A 48 -23.24 -24.43 32.74
CA SER A 48 -23.40 -23.34 33.70
C SER A 48 -23.03 -22.02 33.03
N ASP A 49 -23.59 -20.91 33.50
CA ASP A 49 -23.12 -19.59 33.11
C ASP A 49 -23.13 -19.32 31.59
N CYS A 50 -24.17 -19.77 30.88
CA CYS A 50 -24.36 -19.45 29.46
C CYS A 50 -25.78 -18.98 29.14
N ASP A 51 -25.88 -18.12 28.13
CA ASP A 51 -27.15 -17.55 27.67
C ASP A 51 -27.67 -18.30 26.43
N ALA A 52 -26.76 -18.90 25.65
CA ALA A 52 -27.07 -19.77 24.52
C ALA A 52 -26.05 -20.93 24.42
N VAL A 53 -26.47 -22.01 23.77
CA VAL A 53 -25.61 -23.15 23.41
C VAL A 53 -25.49 -23.28 21.90
N CYS A 54 -24.32 -23.68 21.41
CA CYS A 54 -24.06 -24.05 20.02
C CYS A 54 -23.72 -25.54 19.94
N VAL A 55 -24.52 -26.28 19.20
CA VAL A 55 -24.48 -27.74 19.11
C VAL A 55 -24.14 -28.20 17.70
N PHE A 56 -23.74 -29.46 17.59
CA PHE A 56 -23.40 -30.14 16.34
C PHE A 56 -24.22 -31.43 16.17
N VAL A 57 -24.02 -32.12 15.04
CA VAL A 57 -24.87 -33.23 14.60
C VAL A 57 -24.93 -34.43 15.56
N ASN A 58 -23.93 -34.60 16.42
CA ASN A 58 -23.83 -35.71 17.38
C ASN A 58 -24.34 -35.37 18.79
N ASP A 59 -24.70 -34.11 19.06
CA ASP A 59 -25.33 -33.71 20.34
C ASP A 59 -26.80 -34.17 20.37
N VAL A 60 -27.37 -34.45 21.54
CA VAL A 60 -28.73 -35.00 21.69
C VAL A 60 -29.55 -34.12 22.64
N LEU A 61 -30.48 -33.35 22.08
CA LEU A 61 -31.30 -32.38 22.81
C LEU A 61 -32.76 -32.83 22.86
N THR A 62 -33.04 -33.81 23.74
CA THR A 62 -34.41 -34.25 24.04
C THR A 62 -35.17 -33.19 24.84
N ASP A 63 -36.49 -33.35 24.96
CA ASP A 63 -37.36 -32.59 25.87
C ASP A 63 -36.73 -32.32 27.25
N LYS A 64 -36.24 -33.35 27.94
CA LYS A 64 -35.58 -33.25 29.25
C LYS A 64 -34.31 -32.40 29.24
N VAL A 65 -33.50 -32.50 28.18
CA VAL A 65 -32.27 -31.71 28.05
C VAL A 65 -32.63 -30.23 27.87
N LEU A 66 -33.62 -29.94 27.03
CA LEU A 66 -34.11 -28.59 26.80
C LEU A 66 -34.72 -27.96 28.07
N GLU A 67 -35.49 -28.73 28.84
CA GLU A 67 -36.03 -28.31 30.14
C GLU A 67 -34.91 -27.92 31.13
N THR A 68 -33.85 -28.74 31.21
CA THR A 68 -32.69 -28.45 32.06
C THR A 68 -31.91 -27.22 31.56
N LEU A 69 -31.78 -27.01 30.26
CA LEU A 69 -31.13 -25.81 29.72
C LEU A 69 -31.91 -24.53 30.11
N VAL A 70 -33.25 -24.57 30.00
CA VAL A 70 -34.10 -23.42 30.36
C VAL A 70 -34.04 -23.10 31.84
N SER A 71 -34.05 -24.13 32.71
CA SER A 71 -33.94 -23.96 34.17
C SER A 71 -32.59 -23.34 34.57
N LYS A 72 -31.56 -23.52 33.75
CA LYS A 72 -30.22 -22.94 33.89
C LYS A 72 -30.05 -21.56 33.24
N GLY A 73 -31.12 -20.97 32.71
CA GLY A 73 -31.10 -19.62 32.15
C GLY A 73 -30.78 -19.54 30.66
N VAL A 74 -30.60 -20.66 29.97
CA VAL A 74 -30.36 -20.68 28.52
C VAL A 74 -31.63 -20.22 27.78
N ARG A 75 -31.44 -19.40 26.75
CA ARG A 75 -32.52 -18.84 25.92
C ARG A 75 -32.37 -19.14 24.43
N GLY A 76 -31.22 -19.64 23.98
CA GLY A 76 -30.96 -19.98 22.57
C GLY A 76 -30.23 -21.30 22.37
N VAL A 77 -30.61 -22.01 21.31
CA VAL A 77 -29.95 -23.21 20.78
C VAL A 77 -29.57 -22.93 19.32
N LEU A 78 -28.28 -22.88 19.05
CA LEU A 78 -27.73 -22.68 17.71
C LEU A 78 -27.16 -23.99 17.18
N LEU A 79 -27.38 -24.29 15.91
CA LEU A 79 -26.78 -25.43 15.23
C LEU A 79 -25.79 -24.93 14.20
N ARG A 80 -24.53 -25.36 14.27
CA ARG A 80 -23.49 -25.05 13.28
C ARG A 80 -23.48 -26.01 12.09
N CYS A 81 -24.65 -26.52 11.73
CA CYS A 81 -24.86 -27.47 10.66
C CYS A 81 -26.24 -27.27 10.03
N ALA A 82 -26.46 -27.88 8.87
CA ALA A 82 -27.75 -27.77 8.17
C ALA A 82 -28.80 -28.72 8.75
N GLY A 83 -28.41 -29.92 9.19
CA GLY A 83 -29.32 -30.90 9.80
C GLY A 83 -29.66 -30.55 11.25
N TYR A 84 -30.88 -30.84 11.67
CA TYR A 84 -31.39 -30.52 13.01
C TYR A 84 -32.22 -31.66 13.63
N ASN A 85 -32.08 -32.88 13.11
CA ASN A 85 -32.82 -34.07 13.58
C ASN A 85 -32.54 -34.44 15.05
N ASN A 86 -31.50 -33.85 15.61
CA ASN A 86 -30.99 -34.12 16.96
C ASN A 86 -31.54 -33.16 18.03
N VAL A 87 -32.48 -32.27 17.66
CA VAL A 87 -33.14 -31.32 18.56
C VAL A 87 -34.65 -31.53 18.52
N ASP A 88 -35.29 -31.70 19.68
CA ASP A 88 -36.75 -31.74 19.81
C ASP A 88 -37.36 -30.32 19.64
N LEU A 89 -37.72 -29.98 18.40
CA LEU A 89 -38.24 -28.65 18.04
C LEU A 89 -39.60 -28.35 18.69
N GLU A 90 -40.46 -29.36 18.88
CA GLU A 90 -41.77 -29.18 19.51
C GLU A 90 -41.62 -28.82 21.00
N ALA A 91 -40.71 -29.51 21.70
CA ALA A 91 -40.37 -29.17 23.08
C ALA A 91 -39.70 -27.79 23.16
N ALA A 92 -38.78 -27.46 22.24
CA ALA A 92 -38.12 -26.15 22.23
C ALA A 92 -39.10 -24.99 22.05
N GLU A 93 -40.09 -25.14 21.17
CA GLU A 93 -41.14 -24.14 20.95
C GLU A 93 -42.06 -23.99 22.18
N ARG A 94 -42.48 -25.12 22.79
CA ARG A 94 -43.27 -25.13 24.04
C ARG A 94 -42.55 -24.39 25.18
N LEU A 95 -41.23 -24.56 25.27
CA LEU A 95 -40.38 -23.96 26.30
C LEU A 95 -39.96 -22.51 26.00
N GLY A 96 -40.29 -21.99 24.81
CA GLY A 96 -39.95 -20.60 24.42
C GLY A 96 -38.46 -20.36 24.20
N LEU A 97 -37.67 -21.40 23.90
CA LEU A 97 -36.29 -21.25 23.45
C LEU A 97 -36.26 -20.65 22.04
N ALA A 98 -35.18 -19.97 21.67
CA ALA A 98 -34.86 -19.67 20.28
C ALA A 98 -34.04 -20.81 19.66
N VAL A 99 -34.37 -21.27 18.45
CA VAL A 99 -33.60 -22.31 17.75
C VAL A 99 -33.28 -21.87 16.32
N ALA A 100 -32.00 -21.91 15.93
CA ALA A 100 -31.58 -21.54 14.57
C ALA A 100 -30.41 -22.40 14.06
N ASN A 101 -30.43 -22.76 12.78
CA ASN A 101 -29.39 -23.58 12.14
C ASN A 101 -28.60 -22.81 11.06
N VAL A 102 -27.64 -23.48 10.41
CA VAL A 102 -26.97 -22.99 9.21
C VAL A 102 -27.51 -23.75 7.99
N PRO A 103 -28.56 -23.25 7.31
CA PRO A 103 -29.28 -24.03 6.30
C PRO A 103 -28.47 -24.25 5.00
N SER A 104 -27.45 -23.43 4.76
CA SER A 104 -26.64 -23.49 3.55
C SER A 104 -25.26 -22.90 3.83
N TYR A 105 -24.23 -23.61 3.41
CA TYR A 105 -22.83 -23.19 3.40
C TYR A 105 -22.17 -23.84 2.19
N SER A 106 -21.40 -23.06 1.41
CA SER A 106 -20.68 -23.44 0.19
C SER A 106 -21.20 -24.72 -0.48
N PRO A 107 -22.33 -24.65 -1.21
CA PRO A 107 -22.87 -25.80 -1.95
C PRO A 107 -21.82 -26.45 -2.87
N GLU A 108 -20.90 -25.64 -3.38
CA GLU A 108 -19.74 -26.03 -4.17
C GLU A 108 -18.83 -27.00 -3.41
N ALA A 109 -18.52 -26.77 -2.14
CA ALA A 109 -17.63 -27.64 -1.37
C ALA A 109 -18.11 -29.11 -1.35
N VAL A 110 -19.40 -29.32 -1.06
CA VAL A 110 -19.99 -30.67 -1.02
C VAL A 110 -20.09 -31.27 -2.43
N ALA A 111 -20.42 -30.46 -3.44
CA ALA A 111 -20.52 -30.91 -4.83
C ALA A 111 -19.16 -31.33 -5.40
N GLU A 112 -18.12 -30.52 -5.18
CA GLU A 112 -16.75 -30.80 -5.58
C GLU A 112 -16.21 -32.05 -4.87
N PHE A 113 -16.50 -32.21 -3.58
CA PHE A 113 -16.11 -33.41 -2.85
C PHE A 113 -16.81 -34.68 -3.37
N ALA A 114 -18.10 -34.60 -3.71
CA ALA A 114 -18.80 -35.70 -4.36
C ALA A 114 -18.13 -36.10 -5.68
N VAL A 115 -17.71 -35.12 -6.50
CA VAL A 115 -16.96 -35.35 -7.74
C VAL A 115 -15.57 -35.94 -7.46
N ALA A 116 -14.88 -35.51 -6.41
CA ALA A 116 -13.61 -36.09 -5.99
C ALA A 116 -13.76 -37.56 -5.58
N LEU A 117 -14.81 -37.92 -4.84
CA LEU A 117 -15.16 -39.30 -4.50
C LEU A 117 -15.45 -40.13 -5.76
N ILE A 118 -16.23 -39.58 -6.70
CA ILE A 118 -16.52 -40.22 -7.99
C ILE A 118 -15.23 -40.54 -8.72
N GLN A 119 -14.33 -39.56 -8.88
CA GLN A 119 -13.08 -39.77 -9.61
C GLN A 119 -12.13 -40.71 -8.87
N THR A 120 -12.07 -40.63 -7.54
CA THR A 120 -11.25 -41.51 -6.71
C THR A 120 -11.70 -42.96 -6.79
N LEU A 121 -13.01 -43.20 -6.79
CA LEU A 121 -13.59 -44.52 -6.95
C LEU A 121 -13.43 -45.04 -8.38
N ASN A 122 -13.75 -44.22 -9.38
CA ASN A 122 -13.69 -44.56 -10.80
C ASN A 122 -12.25 -44.83 -11.29
N ARG A 123 -11.31 -43.94 -10.95
CA ARG A 123 -9.89 -44.02 -11.36
C ARG A 123 -9.03 -44.78 -10.37
N LYS A 124 -9.59 -45.22 -9.24
CA LYS A 124 -8.93 -46.01 -8.18
C LYS A 124 -7.64 -45.37 -7.67
N THR A 125 -7.61 -44.04 -7.59
CA THR A 125 -6.42 -43.26 -7.21
C THR A 125 -5.94 -43.60 -5.81
N HIS A 126 -6.87 -43.85 -4.87
CA HIS A 126 -6.56 -44.30 -3.51
C HIS A 126 -5.77 -45.62 -3.49
N ARG A 127 -6.07 -46.57 -4.38
CA ARG A 127 -5.33 -47.84 -4.51
C ARG A 127 -3.99 -47.63 -5.20
N ALA A 128 -3.97 -46.83 -6.27
CA ALA A 128 -2.74 -46.50 -6.99
C ALA A 128 -1.71 -45.84 -6.05
N TYR A 129 -2.15 -44.91 -5.21
CA TYR A 129 -1.32 -44.26 -4.19
C TYR A 129 -0.69 -45.28 -3.23
N ASN A 130 -1.47 -46.21 -2.67
CA ASN A 130 -0.95 -47.24 -1.76
C ASN A 130 0.05 -48.17 -2.45
N ARG A 131 -0.25 -48.62 -3.69
CA ARG A 131 0.64 -49.50 -4.46
C ARG A 131 2.01 -48.87 -4.70
N VAL A 132 2.06 -47.58 -5.05
CA VAL A 132 3.33 -46.87 -5.29
C VAL A 132 4.19 -46.81 -4.03
N ARG A 133 3.59 -46.65 -2.83
CA ARG A 133 4.33 -46.68 -1.56
C ARG A 133 4.99 -48.03 -1.27
N GLU A 134 4.48 -49.10 -1.86
CA GLU A 134 5.00 -50.46 -1.77
C GLU A 134 5.88 -50.84 -2.97
N GLY A 135 6.18 -49.89 -3.87
CA GLY A 135 6.97 -50.13 -5.09
C GLY A 135 6.21 -50.86 -6.21
N ASN A 136 4.89 -51.01 -6.09
CA ASN A 136 4.05 -51.63 -7.11
C ASN A 136 3.49 -50.57 -8.08
N PHE A 137 3.95 -50.60 -9.33
CA PHE A 137 3.52 -49.67 -10.38
C PHE A 137 2.58 -50.31 -11.42
N ALA A 138 2.13 -51.55 -11.18
CA ALA A 138 1.28 -52.27 -12.13
C ALA A 138 -0.09 -51.60 -12.29
N LEU A 139 -0.52 -51.43 -13.54
CA LEU A 139 -1.81 -50.83 -13.90
C LEU A 139 -2.99 -51.81 -13.79
N ASP A 140 -2.70 -53.12 -13.65
CA ASP A 140 -3.72 -54.16 -13.59
C ASP A 140 -4.70 -53.95 -12.43
N GLY A 141 -5.99 -53.98 -12.75
CA GLY A 141 -7.07 -53.70 -11.81
C GLY A 141 -7.32 -52.21 -11.54
N LEU A 142 -6.55 -51.28 -12.14
CA LEU A 142 -6.76 -49.82 -12.01
C LEU A 142 -7.52 -49.19 -13.18
N LEU A 143 -7.98 -50.00 -14.15
CA LEU A 143 -8.79 -49.50 -15.27
C LEU A 143 -10.06 -48.81 -14.74
N GLY A 144 -10.25 -47.57 -15.20
CA GLY A 144 -11.42 -46.73 -14.92
C GLY A 144 -12.09 -46.26 -16.21
N ARG A 145 -13.15 -45.46 -16.09
CA ARG A 145 -13.99 -45.00 -17.21
C ARG A 145 -13.87 -43.50 -17.41
N THR A 146 -14.01 -43.04 -18.65
CA THR A 146 -14.15 -41.60 -18.94
C THR A 146 -15.58 -41.15 -18.64
N LEU A 147 -15.74 -40.02 -17.94
CA LEU A 147 -17.07 -39.47 -17.61
C LEU A 147 -17.74 -38.76 -18.78
N HIS A 148 -16.97 -38.18 -19.71
CA HIS A 148 -17.53 -37.54 -20.91
C HIS A 148 -18.47 -38.48 -21.67
N GLY A 149 -19.69 -38.01 -21.92
CA GLY A 149 -20.75 -38.76 -22.59
C GLY A 149 -21.50 -39.77 -21.72
N LYS A 150 -21.17 -39.92 -20.42
CA LYS A 150 -21.91 -40.77 -19.48
C LYS A 150 -23.18 -40.10 -18.97
N THR A 151 -24.11 -40.92 -18.49
CA THR A 151 -25.39 -40.46 -17.94
C THR A 151 -25.31 -40.41 -16.41
N VAL A 152 -25.64 -39.26 -15.83
CA VAL A 152 -25.58 -39.01 -14.38
C VAL A 152 -26.96 -38.68 -13.85
N GLY A 153 -27.35 -39.36 -12.78
CA GLY A 153 -28.59 -39.15 -12.05
C GLY A 153 -28.36 -38.27 -10.82
N VAL A 154 -29.14 -37.21 -10.70
CA VAL A 154 -29.09 -36.27 -9.56
C VAL A 154 -30.39 -36.41 -8.77
N ILE A 155 -30.33 -36.99 -7.58
CA ILE A 155 -31.50 -37.16 -6.71
C ILE A 155 -31.49 -36.05 -5.66
N GLY A 156 -32.37 -35.06 -5.84
CA GLY A 156 -32.37 -33.80 -5.11
C GLY A 156 -31.68 -32.68 -5.89
N THR A 157 -32.45 -31.64 -6.19
CA THR A 157 -32.06 -30.48 -7.02
C THR A 157 -32.07 -29.17 -6.24
N GLY A 158 -31.81 -29.26 -4.94
CA GLY A 158 -31.48 -28.11 -4.10
C GLY A 158 -30.12 -27.50 -4.48
N LYS A 159 -29.61 -26.58 -3.65
CA LYS A 159 -28.38 -25.81 -3.95
C LYS A 159 -27.18 -26.70 -4.31
N ILE A 160 -26.93 -27.76 -3.53
CA ILE A 160 -25.83 -28.71 -3.78
C ILE A 160 -26.05 -29.50 -5.06
N GLY A 161 -27.27 -29.98 -5.30
CA GLY A 161 -27.62 -30.72 -6.51
C GLY A 161 -27.43 -29.90 -7.79
N ILE A 162 -27.76 -28.61 -7.76
CA ILE A 162 -27.50 -27.68 -8.89
C ILE A 162 -25.99 -27.47 -9.10
N ALA A 163 -25.23 -27.23 -8.03
CA ALA A 163 -23.77 -27.08 -8.12
C ALA A 163 -23.11 -28.34 -8.72
N PHE A 164 -23.51 -29.52 -8.24
CA PHE A 164 -23.05 -30.80 -8.77
C PHE A 164 -23.44 -30.99 -10.24
N ALA A 165 -24.68 -30.70 -10.62
CA ALA A 165 -25.16 -30.78 -11.99
C ALA A 165 -24.32 -29.90 -12.94
N ARG A 166 -23.98 -28.68 -12.51
CA ARG A 166 -23.11 -27.77 -13.29
C ARG A 166 -21.73 -28.38 -13.54
N ILE A 167 -21.09 -28.95 -12.51
CA ILE A 167 -19.77 -29.57 -12.65
C ILE A 167 -19.85 -30.78 -13.59
N MET A 168 -20.85 -31.64 -13.42
CA MET A 168 -21.02 -32.83 -14.27
C MET A 168 -21.36 -32.46 -15.71
N LYS A 169 -22.09 -31.36 -15.94
CA LYS A 169 -22.30 -30.78 -17.27
C LYS A 169 -20.97 -30.33 -17.90
N GLY A 170 -20.08 -29.74 -17.11
CA GLY A 170 -18.73 -29.35 -17.53
C GLY A 170 -17.85 -30.54 -17.96
N PHE A 171 -18.02 -31.71 -17.35
CA PHE A 171 -17.42 -32.97 -17.83
C PHE A 171 -18.07 -33.51 -19.12
N GLY A 172 -19.13 -32.86 -19.62
CA GLY A 172 -19.89 -33.26 -20.80
C GLY A 172 -20.77 -34.50 -20.57
N CYS A 173 -21.28 -34.70 -19.35
CA CYS A 173 -22.25 -35.75 -19.03
C CYS A 173 -23.67 -35.37 -19.48
N LYS A 174 -24.50 -36.40 -19.71
CA LYS A 174 -25.97 -36.27 -19.82
C LYS A 174 -26.58 -36.35 -18.43
N LEU A 175 -27.49 -35.45 -18.09
CA LEU A 175 -27.99 -35.32 -16.72
C LEU A 175 -29.50 -35.58 -16.67
N TYR A 176 -29.90 -36.45 -15.74
CA TYR A 176 -31.29 -36.65 -15.34
C TYR A 176 -31.44 -36.32 -13.85
N ALA A 177 -32.56 -35.74 -13.46
CA ALA A 177 -32.86 -35.51 -12.05
C ALA A 177 -34.22 -36.05 -11.63
N TYR A 178 -34.30 -36.40 -10.35
CA TYR A 178 -35.54 -36.66 -9.63
C TYR A 178 -35.56 -35.79 -8.38
N ASP A 179 -36.64 -35.01 -8.24
CA ASP A 179 -36.94 -34.22 -7.06
C ASP A 179 -38.45 -34.04 -6.96
N PRO A 180 -39.11 -34.40 -5.83
CA PRO A 180 -40.52 -34.11 -5.61
C PRO A 180 -40.86 -32.61 -5.72
N PHE A 181 -39.87 -31.74 -5.52
CA PHE A 181 -39.98 -30.29 -5.66
C PHE A 181 -38.98 -29.80 -6.72
N PRO A 182 -39.33 -29.90 -8.03
CA PRO A 182 -38.41 -29.56 -9.11
C PRO A 182 -37.91 -28.11 -9.03
N ASN A 183 -36.60 -27.94 -9.11
CA ASN A 183 -35.95 -26.66 -9.23
C ASN A 183 -35.87 -26.24 -10.72
N PRO A 184 -36.50 -25.13 -11.14
CA PRO A 184 -36.49 -24.69 -12.54
C PRO A 184 -35.09 -24.55 -13.14
N ILE A 185 -34.09 -24.20 -12.33
CA ILE A 185 -32.69 -24.01 -12.74
C ILE A 185 -32.08 -25.32 -13.30
N PHE A 186 -32.52 -26.49 -12.82
CA PHE A 186 -31.95 -27.76 -13.30
C PHE A 186 -32.17 -27.99 -14.81
N LYS A 187 -33.24 -27.40 -15.38
CA LYS A 187 -33.57 -27.54 -16.81
C LYS A 187 -32.49 -27.02 -17.75
N GLU A 188 -31.60 -26.16 -17.26
CA GLU A 188 -30.43 -25.68 -18.00
C GLU A 188 -29.35 -26.77 -18.18
N TYR A 189 -29.31 -27.74 -17.26
CA TYR A 189 -28.26 -28.76 -17.21
C TYR A 189 -28.75 -30.12 -17.73
N GLY A 190 -30.00 -30.48 -17.44
CA GLY A 190 -30.58 -31.79 -17.75
C GLY A 190 -32.10 -31.84 -17.70
N GLU A 191 -32.64 -33.07 -17.70
CA GLU A 191 -34.08 -33.35 -17.75
C GLU A 191 -34.59 -33.97 -16.45
N TYR A 192 -35.80 -33.61 -16.03
CA TYR A 192 -36.48 -34.29 -14.92
C TYR A 192 -37.19 -35.54 -15.43
N VAL A 193 -37.06 -36.64 -14.68
CA VAL A 193 -37.76 -37.90 -14.91
C VAL A 193 -38.17 -38.50 -13.56
N GLU A 194 -39.11 -39.46 -13.58
CA GLU A 194 -39.46 -40.22 -12.39
C GLU A 194 -38.29 -41.08 -11.91
N LEU A 195 -38.25 -41.39 -10.61
CA LEU A 195 -37.14 -42.14 -10.00
C LEU A 195 -36.91 -43.49 -10.70
N ASP A 196 -37.98 -44.25 -10.95
CA ASP A 196 -37.93 -45.56 -11.60
C ASP A 196 -37.42 -45.48 -13.06
N ASP A 197 -37.57 -44.32 -13.72
CA ASP A 197 -37.03 -44.04 -15.05
C ASP A 197 -35.55 -43.61 -15.01
N LEU A 198 -35.15 -42.89 -13.96
CA LEU A 198 -33.79 -42.39 -13.77
C LEU A 198 -32.81 -43.54 -13.53
N LEU A 199 -33.14 -44.42 -12.58
CA LEU A 199 -32.26 -45.49 -12.09
C LEU A 199 -31.67 -46.38 -13.20
N PRO A 200 -32.45 -46.91 -14.17
CA PRO A 200 -31.91 -47.78 -15.23
C PRO A 200 -31.09 -47.02 -16.30
N ARG A 201 -31.23 -45.70 -16.41
CA ARG A 201 -30.56 -44.88 -17.46
C ARG A 201 -29.17 -44.43 -17.05
N CYS A 202 -28.93 -44.24 -15.76
CA CYS A 202 -27.73 -43.62 -15.23
C CYS A 202 -26.56 -44.59 -15.02
N ASP A 203 -25.36 -44.14 -15.39
CA ASP A 203 -24.09 -44.82 -15.09
C ASP A 203 -23.55 -44.43 -13.70
N LEU A 204 -24.01 -43.30 -13.18
CA LEU A 204 -23.65 -42.73 -11.89
C LEU A 204 -24.88 -42.07 -11.28
N ILE A 205 -25.12 -42.29 -9.99
CA ILE A 205 -26.21 -41.65 -9.24
C ILE A 205 -25.61 -40.96 -8.02
N SER A 206 -25.94 -39.68 -7.83
CA SER A 206 -25.51 -38.89 -6.66
C SER A 206 -26.72 -38.36 -5.89
N LEU A 207 -26.68 -38.52 -4.56
CA LEU A 207 -27.75 -38.12 -3.65
C LEU A 207 -27.43 -36.74 -3.05
N HIS A 208 -28.36 -35.79 -3.23
CA HIS A 208 -28.31 -34.40 -2.76
C HIS A 208 -29.64 -33.94 -2.12
N CYS A 209 -30.39 -34.87 -1.52
CA CYS A 209 -31.70 -34.62 -0.90
C CYS A 209 -31.67 -34.78 0.63
N PRO A 210 -32.57 -34.11 1.38
CA PRO A 210 -32.67 -34.28 2.83
C PRO A 210 -33.26 -35.64 3.20
N LEU A 211 -32.98 -36.10 4.43
CA LEU A 211 -33.62 -37.28 5.02
C LEU A 211 -34.97 -36.90 5.62
N MET A 212 -36.04 -37.44 5.06
CA MET A 212 -37.44 -37.29 5.46
C MET A 212 -38.06 -38.68 5.46
N GLU A 213 -39.26 -38.84 6.01
CA GLU A 213 -39.96 -40.14 6.00
C GLU A 213 -40.12 -40.68 4.58
N GLN A 214 -40.36 -39.81 3.59
CA GLN A 214 -40.52 -40.19 2.18
C GLN A 214 -39.20 -40.51 1.46
N THR A 215 -38.05 -40.00 1.94
CA THR A 215 -36.72 -40.21 1.32
C THR A 215 -35.85 -41.18 2.10
N LYS A 216 -36.32 -41.62 3.28
CA LYS A 216 -35.68 -42.67 4.07
C LYS A 216 -35.62 -43.96 3.25
N HIS A 217 -34.42 -44.50 3.12
CA HIS A 217 -34.14 -45.66 2.28
C HIS A 217 -34.68 -45.51 0.84
N ILE A 218 -34.61 -44.30 0.27
CA ILE A 218 -34.89 -44.07 -1.15
C ILE A 218 -34.01 -44.95 -2.05
N ILE A 219 -32.81 -45.30 -1.57
CA ILE A 219 -32.03 -46.41 -2.10
C ILE A 219 -32.24 -47.65 -1.20
N ASN A 220 -33.02 -48.60 -1.68
CA ASN A 220 -33.35 -49.88 -1.05
C ASN A 220 -33.18 -51.05 -2.04
N GLU A 221 -33.55 -52.26 -1.64
CA GLU A 221 -33.45 -53.47 -2.46
C GLU A 221 -34.12 -53.31 -3.84
N ARG A 222 -35.34 -52.76 -3.90
CA ARG A 222 -36.07 -52.54 -5.15
C ARG A 222 -35.32 -51.55 -6.05
N THR A 223 -34.96 -50.37 -5.54
CA THR A 223 -34.33 -49.34 -6.38
C THR A 223 -32.93 -49.76 -6.84
N LEU A 224 -32.16 -50.47 -6.00
CA LEU A 224 -30.89 -51.07 -6.40
C LEU A 224 -31.07 -52.11 -7.52
N SER A 225 -32.18 -52.86 -7.52
CA SER A 225 -32.47 -53.81 -8.60
C SER A 225 -32.71 -53.13 -9.97
N LEU A 226 -33.18 -51.88 -9.97
CA LEU A 226 -33.42 -51.09 -11.18
C LEU A 226 -32.15 -50.43 -11.74
N MET A 227 -31.13 -50.20 -10.90
CA MET A 227 -29.86 -49.62 -11.33
C MET A 227 -29.10 -50.54 -12.30
N LYS A 228 -28.27 -49.95 -13.16
CA LYS A 228 -27.30 -50.73 -13.96
C LYS A 228 -26.35 -51.49 -13.03
N SER A 229 -26.00 -52.72 -13.39
CA SER A 229 -25.11 -53.58 -12.58
C SER A 229 -23.73 -52.97 -12.34
N ASP A 230 -23.28 -52.10 -13.23
CA ASP A 230 -21.98 -51.43 -13.20
C ASP A 230 -22.07 -49.95 -12.83
N ALA A 231 -23.22 -49.49 -12.33
CA ALA A 231 -23.40 -48.10 -11.89
C ALA A 231 -22.63 -47.78 -10.61
N MET A 232 -22.23 -46.52 -10.46
CA MET A 232 -21.72 -45.97 -9.21
C MET A 232 -22.81 -45.25 -8.43
N LEU A 233 -22.87 -45.44 -7.11
CA LEU A 233 -23.73 -44.68 -6.20
C LEU A 233 -22.88 -43.82 -5.26
N VAL A 234 -23.24 -42.55 -5.12
CA VAL A 234 -22.52 -41.57 -4.28
C VAL A 234 -23.50 -40.91 -3.33
N ASN A 235 -23.20 -40.96 -2.03
CA ASN A 235 -24.00 -40.30 -1.01
C ASN A 235 -23.12 -39.37 -0.16
N THR A 236 -23.30 -38.06 -0.35
CA THR A 236 -22.72 -37.00 0.49
C THR A 236 -23.82 -36.22 1.25
N SER A 237 -25.03 -36.80 1.34
CA SER A 237 -26.19 -36.15 1.93
C SER A 237 -26.49 -36.67 3.33
N ARG A 238 -27.17 -37.82 3.46
CA ARG A 238 -27.51 -38.43 4.75
C ARG A 238 -27.44 -39.95 4.66
N GLY A 239 -26.87 -40.60 5.69
CA GLY A 239 -26.70 -42.06 5.72
C GLY A 239 -28.02 -42.82 5.54
N GLY A 240 -29.09 -42.40 6.23
CA GLY A 240 -30.41 -43.05 6.18
C GLY A 240 -31.16 -42.95 4.84
N LEU A 241 -30.61 -42.30 3.80
CA LEU A 241 -31.15 -42.38 2.44
C LEU A 241 -30.88 -43.74 1.79
N VAL A 242 -29.91 -44.48 2.32
CA VAL A 242 -29.45 -45.76 1.80
C VAL A 242 -29.71 -46.83 2.85
N ASP A 243 -30.43 -47.88 2.47
CA ASP A 243 -30.48 -49.11 3.25
C ASP A 243 -29.13 -49.83 3.13
N THR A 244 -28.35 -49.77 4.21
CA THR A 244 -27.01 -50.36 4.28
C THR A 244 -27.02 -51.86 3.96
N SER A 245 -28.01 -52.59 4.46
CA SER A 245 -28.10 -54.04 4.30
C SER A 245 -28.39 -54.39 2.85
N ALA A 246 -29.29 -53.65 2.20
CA ALA A 246 -29.60 -53.82 0.79
C ALA A 246 -28.39 -53.51 -0.10
N VAL A 247 -27.61 -52.47 0.20
CA VAL A 247 -26.39 -52.14 -0.56
C VAL A 247 -25.31 -53.19 -0.39
N ILE A 248 -25.09 -53.71 0.83
CA ILE A 248 -24.15 -54.82 1.06
C ILE A 248 -24.55 -56.03 0.21
N ALA A 249 -25.84 -56.39 0.17
CA ALA A 249 -26.34 -57.48 -0.66
C ALA A 249 -26.11 -57.21 -2.17
N ALA A 250 -26.41 -56.00 -2.64
CA ALA A 250 -26.18 -55.60 -4.03
C ALA A 250 -24.70 -55.64 -4.43
N LEU A 251 -23.78 -55.21 -3.56
CA LEU A 251 -22.34 -55.30 -3.78
C LEU A 251 -21.86 -56.77 -3.84
N LYS A 252 -22.34 -57.63 -2.93
CA LYS A 252 -22.01 -59.07 -2.94
C LYS A 252 -22.48 -59.76 -4.22
N ASN A 253 -23.65 -59.38 -4.72
CA ASN A 253 -24.24 -59.94 -5.93
C ASN A 253 -23.77 -59.23 -7.22
N GLN A 254 -22.79 -58.33 -7.14
CA GLN A 254 -22.27 -57.54 -8.27
C GLN A 254 -23.36 -56.74 -9.02
N LYS A 255 -24.44 -56.39 -8.32
CA LYS A 255 -25.52 -55.55 -8.84
C LYS A 255 -25.22 -54.07 -8.70
N LEU A 256 -24.26 -53.69 -7.85
CA LEU A 256 -23.74 -52.33 -7.75
C LEU A 256 -22.25 -52.30 -8.10
N GLY A 257 -21.88 -51.47 -9.07
CA GLY A 257 -20.52 -51.39 -9.60
C GLY A 257 -19.55 -50.66 -8.67
N GLY A 258 -20.04 -49.70 -7.89
CA GLY A 258 -19.28 -49.07 -6.83
C GLY A 258 -20.11 -48.16 -5.94
N LEU A 259 -19.62 -47.92 -4.73
CA LEU A 259 -20.27 -47.09 -3.72
C LEU A 259 -19.28 -46.09 -3.13
N ALA A 260 -19.63 -44.82 -3.09
CA ALA A 260 -18.91 -43.81 -2.32
C ALA A 260 -19.84 -43.19 -1.27
N LEU A 261 -19.42 -43.23 -0.01
CA LEU A 261 -20.16 -42.70 1.13
C LEU A 261 -19.31 -41.67 1.85
N ASP A 262 -19.78 -40.44 1.93
CA ASP A 262 -19.30 -39.52 2.96
C ASP A 262 -20.12 -39.65 4.24
N VAL A 263 -21.30 -40.25 4.15
CA VAL A 263 -22.24 -40.44 5.25
C VAL A 263 -22.69 -41.89 5.36
N TYR A 264 -22.93 -42.37 6.58
CA TYR A 264 -23.28 -43.75 6.87
C TYR A 264 -24.44 -43.85 7.87
N GLU A 265 -25.32 -44.84 7.70
CA GLU A 265 -26.54 -45.00 8.50
C GLU A 265 -26.26 -45.15 10.01
N GLY A 266 -25.12 -45.75 10.38
CA GLY A 266 -24.65 -45.91 11.75
C GLY A 266 -23.55 -44.94 12.15
N GLU A 267 -23.35 -43.82 11.44
CA GLU A 267 -22.17 -42.96 11.60
C GLU A 267 -22.02 -42.30 12.98
N GLY A 268 -23.12 -42.09 13.71
CA GLY A 268 -23.16 -41.17 14.86
C GLY A 268 -22.20 -41.50 16.02
N LYS A 269 -21.83 -42.77 16.23
CA LYS A 269 -20.85 -43.16 17.25
C LYS A 269 -19.41 -43.23 16.75
N LEU A 270 -19.21 -43.20 15.42
CA LEU A 270 -17.95 -43.59 14.78
C LEU A 270 -17.27 -42.41 14.10
N PHE A 271 -18.02 -41.59 13.36
CA PHE A 271 -17.42 -40.51 12.58
C PHE A 271 -16.99 -39.35 13.49
N TYR A 272 -15.97 -38.61 13.06
CA TYR A 272 -15.31 -37.50 13.78
C TYR A 272 -14.45 -37.85 15.00
N ASN A 273 -14.25 -39.14 15.30
CA ASN A 273 -13.43 -39.62 16.41
C ASN A 273 -12.37 -40.63 15.94
N ASP A 274 -11.28 -40.76 16.71
CA ASP A 274 -10.22 -41.73 16.44
C ASP A 274 -10.55 -43.06 17.11
N HIS A 275 -10.80 -44.09 16.30
CA HIS A 275 -11.06 -45.47 16.74
C HIS A 275 -9.91 -46.42 16.34
N SER A 276 -8.72 -45.89 16.02
CA SER A 276 -7.60 -46.70 15.51
C SER A 276 -7.05 -47.74 16.50
N GLN A 277 -7.36 -47.59 17.80
CA GLN A 277 -6.99 -48.51 18.88
C GLN A 277 -8.20 -49.24 19.48
N GLU A 278 -9.38 -49.13 18.87
CA GLU A 278 -10.63 -49.72 19.37
C GLU A 278 -11.11 -50.85 18.45
N ILE A 279 -11.93 -51.77 19.00
CA ILE A 279 -12.61 -52.78 18.20
C ILE A 279 -13.81 -52.12 17.53
N LEU A 280 -13.90 -52.26 16.20
CA LEU A 280 -15.05 -51.74 15.45
C LEU A 280 -16.24 -52.70 15.59
N ASP A 281 -17.16 -52.39 16.49
CA ASP A 281 -18.36 -53.20 16.78
C ASP A 281 -19.45 -53.13 15.70
N ASP A 282 -19.34 -52.23 14.73
CA ASP A 282 -20.29 -52.16 13.59
C ASP A 282 -19.87 -53.13 12.47
N ASP A 283 -20.42 -54.34 12.53
CA ASP A 283 -20.21 -55.40 11.53
C ASP A 283 -20.54 -54.95 10.10
N ARG A 284 -21.52 -54.06 9.92
CA ARG A 284 -21.93 -53.60 8.59
C ARG A 284 -20.90 -52.63 8.01
N LEU A 285 -20.41 -51.69 8.81
CA LEU A 285 -19.34 -50.80 8.38
C LEU A 285 -18.04 -51.57 8.12
N ALA A 286 -17.66 -52.46 9.04
CA ALA A 286 -16.51 -53.34 8.87
C ALA A 286 -16.61 -54.13 7.55
N ARG A 287 -17.80 -54.68 7.26
CA ARG A 287 -18.06 -55.38 6.00
C ARG A 287 -17.93 -54.45 4.79
N LEU A 288 -18.49 -53.25 4.83
CA LEU A 288 -18.39 -52.29 3.73
C LEU A 288 -16.93 -51.95 3.39
N MET A 289 -16.08 -51.77 4.42
CA MET A 289 -14.65 -51.49 4.27
C MET A 289 -13.86 -52.63 3.60
N THR A 290 -14.40 -53.85 3.54
CA THR A 290 -13.73 -54.99 2.86
C THR A 290 -13.93 -55.00 1.34
N PHE A 291 -14.93 -54.28 0.81
CA PHE A 291 -15.19 -54.29 -0.63
C PHE A 291 -14.20 -53.38 -1.37
N HIS A 292 -13.58 -53.93 -2.42
CA HIS A 292 -12.58 -53.21 -3.22
C HIS A 292 -13.14 -52.05 -4.07
N ASN A 293 -14.46 -51.95 -4.18
CA ASN A 293 -15.21 -50.94 -4.93
C ASN A 293 -16.12 -50.10 -4.02
N VAL A 294 -15.75 -49.97 -2.74
CA VAL A 294 -16.39 -49.09 -1.77
C VAL A 294 -15.38 -48.06 -1.27
N LEU A 295 -15.79 -46.80 -1.20
CA LEU A 295 -15.01 -45.70 -0.63
C LEU A 295 -15.84 -45.03 0.46
N ILE A 296 -15.27 -44.85 1.65
CA ILE A 296 -15.95 -44.21 2.78
C ILE A 296 -15.05 -43.11 3.35
N SER A 297 -15.61 -41.92 3.53
CA SER A 297 -15.00 -40.80 4.27
C SER A 297 -15.83 -40.48 5.52
N GLY A 298 -15.21 -39.81 6.50
CA GLY A 298 -15.81 -39.54 7.80
C GLY A 298 -16.67 -38.27 7.85
N HIS A 299 -17.60 -38.10 6.91
CA HIS A 299 -18.46 -36.91 6.79
C HIS A 299 -17.66 -35.61 6.61
N GLN A 300 -16.72 -35.66 5.66
CA GLN A 300 -15.74 -34.63 5.36
C GLN A 300 -16.19 -33.65 4.25
N ALA A 301 -17.30 -33.91 3.54
CA ALA A 301 -17.62 -33.14 2.33
C ALA A 301 -17.77 -31.62 2.54
N PHE A 302 -18.08 -31.17 3.77
CA PHE A 302 -18.16 -29.75 4.10
C PHE A 302 -16.81 -29.12 4.50
N PHE A 303 -15.74 -29.89 4.66
CA PHE A 303 -14.53 -29.48 5.37
C PHE A 303 -13.57 -28.68 4.50
N THR A 304 -14.00 -27.49 4.08
CA THR A 304 -13.19 -26.49 3.35
C THR A 304 -13.09 -25.18 4.14
N VAL A 305 -12.14 -24.32 3.77
CA VAL A 305 -11.93 -23.02 4.42
C VAL A 305 -13.18 -22.14 4.28
N GLU A 306 -13.76 -22.12 3.07
CA GLU A 306 -14.94 -21.36 2.70
C GLU A 306 -16.15 -21.81 3.51
N ALA A 307 -16.42 -23.12 3.55
CA ALA A 307 -17.57 -23.67 4.27
C ALA A 307 -17.44 -23.49 5.79
N LEU A 308 -16.27 -23.73 6.38
CA LEU A 308 -16.04 -23.52 7.82
C LEU A 308 -16.19 -22.04 8.21
N GLN A 309 -15.75 -21.13 7.33
CA GLN A 309 -15.94 -19.70 7.50
C GLN A 309 -17.42 -19.34 7.41
N GLU A 310 -18.15 -19.75 6.37
CA GLU A 310 -19.58 -19.48 6.21
C GLU A 310 -20.43 -20.06 7.36
N ILE A 311 -20.11 -21.28 7.83
CA ILE A 311 -20.77 -21.92 8.98
C ILE A 311 -20.58 -21.07 10.24
N SER A 312 -19.33 -20.74 10.55
CA SER A 312 -19.00 -19.91 11.71
C SER A 312 -19.67 -18.55 11.61
N GLU A 313 -19.74 -18.03 10.39
CA GLU A 313 -20.35 -16.76 10.11
C GLU A 313 -21.88 -16.74 10.32
N CYS A 314 -22.57 -17.68 9.71
CA CYS A 314 -24.01 -17.81 9.86
C CYS A 314 -24.38 -18.11 11.32
N THR A 315 -23.61 -18.94 12.02
CA THR A 315 -23.85 -19.28 13.44
C THR A 315 -23.81 -18.05 14.32
N LEU A 316 -22.79 -17.20 14.18
CA LEU A 316 -22.69 -15.97 14.97
C LEU A 316 -23.73 -14.92 14.56
N ARG A 317 -24.12 -14.85 13.29
CA ARG A 317 -25.21 -13.99 12.83
C ARG A 317 -26.55 -14.39 13.43
N ASN A 318 -26.84 -15.70 13.51
CA ASN A 318 -28.04 -16.20 14.17
C ASN A 318 -28.06 -15.81 15.66
N LEU A 319 -26.91 -15.86 16.33
CA LEU A 319 -26.77 -15.39 17.71
C LEU A 319 -27.03 -13.88 17.84
N GLU A 320 -26.52 -13.08 16.92
CA GLU A 320 -26.75 -11.62 16.93
C GLU A 320 -28.22 -11.28 16.69
N ASP A 321 -28.88 -11.97 15.76
CA ASP A 321 -30.32 -11.78 15.55
C ASP A 321 -31.12 -12.13 16.80
N LEU A 322 -30.66 -13.14 17.56
CA LEU A 322 -31.24 -13.48 18.86
C LEU A 322 -31.01 -12.37 19.89
N VAL A 323 -29.77 -11.88 20.02
CA VAL A 323 -29.40 -10.80 20.94
C VAL A 323 -30.19 -9.53 20.66
N MET A 324 -30.28 -9.14 19.39
CA MET A 324 -30.90 -7.89 18.96
C MET A 324 -32.42 -8.00 18.82
N GLY A 325 -32.99 -9.19 19.10
CA GLY A 325 -34.40 -9.49 18.88
C GLY A 325 -34.82 -9.23 17.43
N ARG A 326 -33.95 -9.42 16.44
CA ARG A 326 -34.28 -9.31 15.02
C ARG A 326 -34.95 -10.59 14.55
N HIS A 327 -35.65 -10.49 13.43
CA HIS A 327 -36.15 -11.69 12.74
C HIS A 327 -34.94 -12.49 12.22
N CYS A 328 -34.73 -13.69 12.75
CA CYS A 328 -33.70 -14.61 12.25
C CYS A 328 -34.27 -15.42 11.09
N PRO A 329 -33.76 -15.27 9.85
CA PRO A 329 -34.26 -16.02 8.69
C PRO A 329 -34.00 -17.53 8.79
N ASN A 330 -33.11 -17.94 9.70
CA ASN A 330 -32.73 -19.33 9.91
C ASN A 330 -33.39 -19.95 11.16
N SER A 331 -34.44 -19.31 11.69
CA SER A 331 -35.21 -19.84 12.83
C SER A 331 -35.92 -21.14 12.45
N LEU A 332 -35.82 -22.16 13.31
CA LEU A 332 -36.50 -23.44 13.15
C LEU A 332 -37.86 -23.52 13.87
N ILE A 333 -38.25 -22.46 14.57
CA ILE A 333 -39.49 -22.37 15.36
C ILE A 333 -40.23 -21.07 15.05
N LYS A 334 -41.55 -21.03 15.26
CA LYS A 334 -42.40 -19.93 14.81
C LYS A 334 -42.47 -18.77 15.80
N GLU A 335 -42.50 -19.03 17.11
CA GLU A 335 -42.77 -17.98 18.12
C GLU A 335 -41.57 -17.60 19.04
N GLY A 336 -40.49 -18.39 19.08
CA GLY A 336 -39.44 -18.23 20.11
C GLY A 336 -38.64 -16.92 20.03
N PHE A 337 -38.30 -16.44 18.82
CA PHE A 337 -37.58 -15.16 18.64
C PHE A 337 -38.42 -13.92 18.99
N THR A 338 -39.75 -14.02 18.91
CA THR A 338 -40.67 -12.92 19.20
C THR A 338 -40.92 -12.69 20.70
N ARG A 339 -40.78 -13.72 21.54
CA ARG A 339 -41.03 -13.62 23.00
C ARG A 339 -39.91 -12.95 23.79
N LEU A 340 -38.71 -12.81 23.20
CA LEU A 340 -37.57 -12.10 23.82
C LEU A 340 -37.66 -10.57 23.69
N ARG A 341 -38.64 -10.03 22.94
CA ARG A 341 -38.90 -8.58 22.82
C ARG A 341 -39.81 -8.05 23.93
N ARG A 342 -39.21 -7.55 25.00
CA ARG A 342 -39.61 -6.38 25.84
C ARG A 342 -39.10 -6.59 27.25
N GLY A 343 -38.05 -5.85 27.64
CA GLY A 343 -37.86 -5.45 29.03
C GLY A 343 -36.56 -5.84 29.74
N SER A 344 -35.61 -6.57 29.14
CA SER A 344 -34.45 -7.07 29.91
C SER A 344 -33.07 -7.03 29.24
N LEU A 345 -32.88 -6.26 28.16
CA LEU A 345 -31.54 -5.99 27.60
C LEU A 345 -31.35 -4.48 27.36
N PRO A 346 -30.34 -3.84 27.98
CA PRO A 346 -30.19 -2.40 27.95
C PRO A 346 -29.35 -1.96 26.74
N TYR A 347 -29.92 -1.85 25.53
CA TYR A 347 -29.27 -1.08 24.45
C TYR A 347 -30.33 -0.45 23.53
N LEU A 348 -30.92 0.65 23.99
CA LEU A 348 -31.42 1.72 23.14
C LEU A 348 -30.27 2.72 22.98
N ASN A 349 -29.79 2.87 21.75
CA ASN A 349 -28.76 3.80 21.25
C ASN A 349 -28.29 4.91 22.23
N PRO A 350 -27.19 4.70 22.98
CA PRO A 350 -26.38 5.78 23.49
C PRO A 350 -25.20 6.01 22.53
N VAL A 351 -24.92 7.26 22.15
CA VAL A 351 -23.63 7.62 21.54
C VAL A 351 -22.54 7.02 22.43
N MET A 352 -21.68 6.16 21.88
CA MET A 352 -20.56 5.65 22.64
C MET A 352 -19.72 6.86 23.10
N PRO A 353 -19.49 7.06 24.41
CA PRO A 353 -18.94 8.30 24.95
C PRO A 353 -17.54 8.65 24.43
N HIS A 354 -16.88 7.71 23.73
CA HIS A 354 -15.52 7.85 23.19
C HIS A 354 -15.44 7.51 21.69
N SER A 355 -16.53 7.70 20.95
CA SER A 355 -16.54 7.54 19.49
C SER A 355 -15.82 8.70 18.79
N VAL A 356 -14.92 8.37 17.85
CA VAL A 356 -14.09 9.32 17.10
C VAL A 356 -14.31 9.10 15.61
N CYS A 357 -14.76 10.14 14.92
CA CYS A 357 -14.82 10.17 13.46
C CYS A 357 -13.54 10.79 12.90
N ILE A 358 -12.92 10.15 11.92
CA ILE A 358 -11.76 10.66 11.18
C ILE A 358 -12.15 10.86 9.73
N ILE A 359 -11.92 12.05 9.20
CA ILE A 359 -12.30 12.40 7.83
C ILE A 359 -11.04 12.45 6.97
N GLY A 360 -10.90 11.50 6.05
CA GLY A 360 -9.74 11.25 5.20
C GLY A 360 -8.97 9.99 5.61
N ALA A 361 -8.60 9.15 4.64
CA ALA A 361 -7.82 7.93 4.78
C ALA A 361 -6.47 8.00 4.04
N GLY A 362 -5.91 9.21 3.94
CA GLY A 362 -4.51 9.44 3.59
C GLY A 362 -3.55 9.19 4.78
N PRO A 363 -2.26 9.55 4.65
CA PRO A 363 -1.27 9.36 5.73
C PRO A 363 -1.74 9.86 7.09
N SER A 364 -2.29 11.08 7.14
CA SER A 364 -2.77 11.74 8.35
C SER A 364 -3.93 11.00 9.01
N GLY A 365 -4.87 10.49 8.21
CA GLY A 365 -6.03 9.77 8.72
C GLY A 365 -5.66 8.38 9.24
N LEU A 366 -4.75 7.69 8.53
CA LEU A 366 -4.28 6.36 8.92
C LEU A 366 -3.47 6.41 10.22
N VAL A 367 -2.58 7.39 10.40
CA VAL A 367 -1.84 7.54 11.65
C VAL A 367 -2.75 7.97 12.80
N ALA A 368 -3.69 8.88 12.57
CA ALA A 368 -4.69 9.25 13.57
C ALA A 368 -5.52 8.04 14.00
N ALA A 369 -6.01 7.26 13.05
CA ALA A 369 -6.77 6.06 13.34
C ALA A 369 -5.97 5.06 14.18
N LYS A 370 -4.72 4.80 13.79
CA LYS A 370 -3.83 3.91 14.52
C LYS A 370 -3.59 4.40 15.94
N THR A 371 -3.28 5.68 16.11
CA THR A 371 -3.00 6.27 17.43
C THR A 371 -4.20 6.16 18.37
N PHE A 372 -5.39 6.55 17.90
CA PHE A 372 -6.62 6.45 18.69
C PHE A 372 -7.02 4.99 18.96
N ALA A 373 -6.88 4.12 17.96
CA ALA A 373 -7.23 2.72 18.10
C ALA A 373 -6.35 1.98 19.12
N GLN A 374 -5.09 2.39 19.25
CA GLN A 374 -4.12 1.80 20.17
C GLN A 374 -4.10 2.41 21.57
N ARG A 375 -4.79 3.53 21.80
CA ARG A 375 -4.83 4.12 23.15
C ARG A 375 -5.60 3.21 24.10
N ARG A 376 -4.95 2.81 25.20
CA ARG A 376 -5.50 1.95 26.24
C ARG A 376 -5.65 2.68 27.56
N SER A 377 -6.72 2.45 28.30
CA SER A 377 -6.87 2.92 29.69
C SER A 377 -5.81 2.27 30.61
N PRO A 378 -5.62 2.76 31.84
CA PRO A 378 -4.79 2.07 32.84
C PRO A 378 -5.22 0.62 33.11
N SER A 379 -6.51 0.30 32.90
CA SER A 379 -7.06 -1.07 33.00
C SER A 379 -6.81 -1.95 31.76
N GLY A 380 -6.22 -1.41 30.69
CA GLY A 380 -5.91 -2.14 29.46
C GLY A 380 -7.04 -2.20 28.43
N GLU A 381 -8.14 -1.49 28.64
CA GLU A 381 -9.26 -1.40 27.70
C GLU A 381 -9.02 -0.35 26.62
N HIS A 382 -9.64 -0.52 25.45
CA HIS A 382 -9.59 0.51 24.40
C HIS A 382 -10.34 1.77 24.85
N VAL A 383 -9.68 2.93 24.78
CA VAL A 383 -10.33 4.20 25.14
C VAL A 383 -11.32 4.63 24.06
N TYR A 384 -10.96 4.47 22.78
CA TYR A 384 -11.73 5.02 21.66
C TYR A 384 -12.27 3.95 20.71
N ALA A 385 -13.45 4.24 20.15
CA ALA A 385 -13.96 3.57 18.96
C ALA A 385 -13.81 4.52 17.76
N VAL A 386 -13.19 4.05 16.69
CA VAL A 386 -12.73 4.89 15.57
C VAL A 386 -13.51 4.54 14.31
N THR A 387 -14.06 5.53 13.63
CA THR A 387 -14.61 5.38 12.27
C THR A 387 -13.89 6.34 11.33
N ILE A 388 -13.38 5.82 10.22
CA ILE A 388 -12.67 6.60 9.20
C ILE A 388 -13.57 6.69 7.97
N TYR A 389 -13.81 7.89 7.46
CA TYR A 389 -14.50 8.13 6.19
C TYR A 389 -13.52 8.64 5.14
N ASP A 390 -13.60 8.10 3.93
CA ASP A 390 -12.92 8.68 2.76
C ASP A 390 -13.84 8.64 1.54
N ALA A 391 -13.80 9.71 0.74
CA ALA A 391 -14.59 9.84 -0.47
C ALA A 391 -14.16 8.84 -1.56
N ARG A 392 -12.89 8.41 -1.54
CA ARG A 392 -12.36 7.42 -2.46
C ARG A 392 -12.63 6.01 -1.94
N ASP A 393 -12.72 5.06 -2.87
CA ASP A 393 -12.90 3.63 -2.62
C ASP A 393 -11.64 2.92 -2.12
N ALA A 394 -10.51 3.63 -2.06
CA ALA A 394 -9.22 3.13 -1.61
C ALA A 394 -8.43 4.18 -0.79
N ILE A 395 -7.71 3.70 0.23
CA ILE A 395 -6.82 4.50 1.09
C ILE A 395 -5.66 5.15 0.31
N GLY A 396 -4.83 5.95 1.02
CA GLY A 396 -3.61 6.55 0.49
C GLY A 396 -3.77 8.04 0.13
N GLY A 397 -5.00 8.52 0.00
CA GLY A 397 -5.31 9.91 -0.30
C GLY A 397 -4.73 10.33 -1.66
N LEU A 398 -3.75 11.22 -1.62
CA LEU A 398 -3.01 11.73 -2.79
C LEU A 398 -1.94 10.76 -3.34
N TRP A 399 -1.56 9.73 -2.57
CA TRP A 399 -0.52 8.79 -2.97
C TRP A 399 -1.10 7.61 -3.76
N PRO A 400 -0.64 7.36 -5.01
CA PRO A 400 -1.05 6.21 -5.81
C PRO A 400 -0.63 4.89 -5.19
N LEU A 401 -1.38 3.82 -5.46
CA LEU A 401 -1.16 2.51 -4.82
C LEU A 401 -0.30 1.54 -5.65
N ASP A 402 -0.13 1.83 -6.94
CA ASP A 402 0.73 1.09 -7.87
C ASP A 402 1.26 2.03 -8.97
N ALA A 403 2.23 1.55 -9.74
CA ALA A 403 2.93 2.35 -10.74
C ALA A 403 2.06 2.84 -11.91
N GLY A 404 0.88 2.23 -12.12
CA GLY A 404 -0.09 2.60 -13.15
C GLY A 404 -1.31 3.38 -12.64
N ASP A 405 -1.38 3.71 -11.35
CA ASP A 405 -2.52 4.42 -10.76
C ASP A 405 -2.51 5.92 -11.11
N ASP A 406 -3.01 6.24 -12.30
CA ASP A 406 -3.16 7.62 -12.79
C ASP A 406 -4.38 8.35 -12.21
N SER A 407 -5.17 7.71 -11.33
CA SER A 407 -6.41 8.27 -10.78
C SER A 407 -6.19 9.29 -9.65
N ARG A 408 -4.94 9.42 -9.16
CA ARG A 408 -4.57 10.29 -8.03
C ARG A 408 -4.04 11.65 -8.49
N SER A 409 -3.92 12.57 -7.53
CA SER A 409 -3.42 13.94 -7.81
C SER A 409 -1.91 14.00 -8.03
N ILE A 410 -1.19 12.93 -7.73
CA ILE A 410 0.27 12.80 -7.91
C ILE A 410 0.55 11.75 -8.96
N HIS A 411 1.54 12.03 -9.82
CA HIS A 411 2.07 11.08 -10.78
C HIS A 411 2.72 9.88 -10.06
N PRO A 412 2.39 8.61 -10.41
CA PRO A 412 2.93 7.42 -9.75
C PRO A 412 4.46 7.36 -9.62
N LEU A 413 5.16 7.74 -10.69
CA LEU A 413 6.63 7.78 -10.76
C LEU A 413 7.27 9.06 -10.19
N MET A 414 6.50 9.97 -9.57
CA MET A 414 7.09 11.14 -8.90
C MET A 414 7.92 10.69 -7.70
N THR A 415 9.07 11.32 -7.47
CA THR A 415 9.97 10.99 -6.36
C THR A 415 9.66 11.84 -5.13
N THR A 416 9.78 11.27 -3.92
CA THR A 416 9.68 12.06 -2.70
C THR A 416 10.81 13.08 -2.62
N ASN A 417 10.53 14.24 -2.02
CA ASN A 417 11.53 15.29 -1.79
C ASN A 417 12.31 15.11 -0.47
N LEU A 418 11.88 14.17 0.37
CA LEU A 418 12.58 13.76 1.59
C LEU A 418 12.88 12.26 1.54
N SER A 419 13.88 11.82 2.33
CA SER A 419 14.30 10.43 2.37
C SER A 419 13.24 9.53 2.97
N LYS A 420 13.32 8.23 2.67
CA LYS A 420 12.47 7.20 3.28
C LYS A 420 12.49 7.24 4.82
N HIS A 421 13.57 7.71 5.44
CA HIS A 421 13.73 7.74 6.89
C HIS A 421 12.89 8.82 7.59
N THR A 422 12.43 9.83 6.84
CA THR A 422 11.54 10.89 7.35
C THR A 422 10.15 10.85 6.70
N VAL A 423 10.02 10.19 5.54
CA VAL A 423 8.74 9.77 4.94
C VAL A 423 8.35 8.39 5.48
N GLN A 424 8.11 8.31 6.78
CA GLN A 424 7.61 7.12 7.47
C GLN A 424 6.98 7.52 8.81
N PHE A 425 6.22 6.61 9.41
CA PHE A 425 5.79 6.73 10.80
C PHE A 425 6.78 6.08 11.75
N SER A 426 6.74 6.49 13.03
CA SER A 426 7.75 6.10 14.02
C SER A 426 7.88 4.59 14.23
N ASP A 427 6.84 3.84 13.91
CA ASP A 427 6.73 2.44 14.28
C ASP A 427 6.49 1.49 13.12
N LEU A 428 6.81 1.88 11.87
CA LEU A 428 6.86 0.96 10.72
C LEU A 428 8.02 1.30 9.81
N ALA A 429 9.02 0.42 9.75
CA ALA A 429 10.19 0.57 8.88
C ALA A 429 9.83 0.27 7.42
N TRP A 430 10.54 0.87 6.45
CA TRP A 430 10.41 0.49 5.04
C TRP A 430 10.84 -0.97 4.80
N ASP A 431 10.10 -1.70 3.96
CA ASP A 431 10.54 -3.01 3.47
C ASP A 431 11.62 -2.82 2.43
N GLU A 432 12.78 -3.42 2.63
CA GLU A 432 13.82 -3.43 1.59
C GLU A 432 13.51 -4.46 0.49
N ASP A 433 12.55 -5.37 0.72
CA ASP A 433 12.16 -6.45 -0.20
C ASP A 433 10.92 -6.12 -1.07
N MET A 434 10.57 -4.84 -1.27
CA MET A 434 9.43 -4.41 -2.12
C MET A 434 9.69 -4.60 -3.63
N GLY A 435 9.91 -5.85 -4.05
CA GLY A 435 10.20 -6.26 -5.42
C GLY A 435 11.69 -6.58 -5.66
N LYS A 436 12.03 -6.97 -6.90
CA LYS A 436 13.40 -7.38 -7.28
C LYS A 436 14.47 -6.27 -7.15
N SER A 437 14.06 -5.01 -6.99
CA SER A 437 14.91 -3.82 -7.01
C SER A 437 14.98 -3.06 -5.66
N GLY A 438 14.24 -3.48 -4.63
CA GLY A 438 14.20 -2.77 -3.35
C GLY A 438 13.63 -1.33 -3.41
N VAL A 439 13.75 -0.58 -2.30
CA VAL A 439 13.22 0.79 -2.17
C VAL A 439 14.36 1.82 -2.25
N PRO A 440 14.33 2.76 -3.21
CA PRO A 440 15.35 3.81 -3.31
C PRO A 440 15.31 4.75 -2.11
N GLU A 441 16.40 5.47 -1.88
CA GLU A 441 16.53 6.40 -0.75
C GLU A 441 15.42 7.47 -0.71
N PHE A 442 14.97 7.87 -1.91
CA PHE A 442 13.80 8.73 -2.13
C PHE A 442 12.73 7.92 -2.88
N PRO A 443 11.76 7.33 -2.17
CA PRO A 443 10.74 6.46 -2.77
C PRO A 443 9.94 7.14 -3.89
N ARG A 444 9.47 6.35 -4.85
CA ARG A 444 8.45 6.81 -5.80
C ARG A 444 7.08 6.90 -5.12
N ALA A 445 6.20 7.76 -5.62
CA ALA A 445 4.91 8.03 -5.00
C ALA A 445 4.04 6.78 -4.83
N TRP A 446 4.09 5.85 -5.81
CA TRP A 446 3.38 4.58 -5.69
C TRP A 446 3.93 3.66 -4.58
N MET A 447 5.23 3.73 -4.31
CA MET A 447 5.86 2.97 -3.21
C MET A 447 5.41 3.52 -1.85
N VAL A 448 5.16 4.83 -1.74
CA VAL A 448 4.54 5.43 -0.55
C VAL A 448 3.12 4.92 -0.36
N GLY A 449 2.32 4.78 -1.43
CA GLY A 449 1.00 4.16 -1.33
C GLY A 449 1.06 2.70 -0.83
N ARG A 450 2.04 1.91 -1.32
CA ARG A 450 2.30 0.56 -0.80
C ARG A 450 2.71 0.55 0.67
N TYR A 451 3.55 1.50 1.11
CA TYR A 451 3.88 1.68 2.52
C TYR A 451 2.62 1.92 3.37
N LEU A 452 1.72 2.79 2.91
CA LEU A 452 0.45 3.08 3.58
C LEU A 452 -0.50 1.87 3.61
N GLN A 453 -0.55 1.07 2.55
CA GLN A 453 -1.29 -0.19 2.54
C GLN A 453 -0.79 -1.15 3.61
N ARG A 454 0.54 -1.31 3.71
CA ARG A 454 1.13 -2.14 4.77
C ARG A 454 0.87 -1.55 6.15
N TYR A 455 0.95 -0.23 6.32
CA TYR A 455 0.62 0.44 7.58
C TYR A 455 -0.82 0.16 8.02
N ALA A 456 -1.80 0.34 7.12
CA ALA A 456 -3.19 0.03 7.41
C ALA A 456 -3.41 -1.46 7.73
N LYS A 457 -2.79 -2.35 6.96
CA LYS A 457 -2.84 -3.81 7.20
C LYS A 457 -2.25 -4.19 8.55
N THR A 458 -1.13 -3.59 8.95
CA THR A 458 -0.44 -3.93 10.20
C THR A 458 -1.21 -3.42 11.43
N TYR A 459 -1.80 -2.22 11.38
CA TYR A 459 -2.35 -1.59 12.58
C TYR A 459 -3.86 -1.43 12.63
N LEU A 460 -4.55 -1.44 11.50
CA LEU A 460 -5.98 -1.17 11.41
C LEU A 460 -6.77 -2.41 11.01
N GLU A 461 -6.25 -3.23 10.09
CA GLU A 461 -6.91 -4.46 9.65
C GLU A 461 -7.00 -5.45 10.82
N GLY A 462 -8.22 -5.87 11.17
CA GLY A 462 -8.49 -6.73 12.32
C GLY A 462 -8.61 -6.02 13.67
N ALA A 463 -8.42 -4.69 13.74
CA ALA A 463 -8.67 -3.92 14.95
C ALA A 463 -10.19 -3.80 15.21
N ARG A 464 -10.68 -4.45 16.27
CA ARG A 464 -12.12 -4.55 16.62
C ARG A 464 -12.81 -3.21 16.91
N ASN A 465 -12.04 -2.16 17.16
CA ASN A 465 -12.52 -0.82 17.49
C ASN A 465 -12.28 0.19 16.36
N VAL A 466 -11.98 -0.27 15.14
CA VAL A 466 -11.77 0.56 13.96
C VAL A 466 -12.73 0.14 12.86
N GLU A 467 -13.41 1.11 12.27
CA GLU A 467 -14.26 0.93 11.11
C GLU A 467 -13.77 1.83 9.97
N LEU A 468 -13.56 1.24 8.78
CA LEU A 468 -13.10 1.96 7.59
C LEU A 468 -14.25 2.04 6.57
N LYS A 469 -14.71 3.25 6.26
CA LYS A 469 -15.83 3.57 5.36
C LYS A 469 -15.31 4.30 4.12
N LEU A 470 -14.81 3.54 3.15
CA LEU A 470 -14.35 4.05 1.85
C LEU A 470 -15.53 4.25 0.89
N GLY A 471 -15.38 5.15 -0.08
CA GLY A 471 -16.42 5.51 -1.04
C GLY A 471 -17.57 6.32 -0.42
N SER A 472 -17.31 6.96 0.72
CA SER A 472 -18.28 7.72 1.51
C SER A 472 -17.76 9.14 1.73
N LEU A 473 -18.26 10.08 0.94
CA LEU A 473 -17.91 11.49 1.04
C LEU A 473 -18.58 12.12 2.27
N VAL A 474 -17.82 12.79 3.12
CA VAL A 474 -18.41 13.65 4.17
C VAL A 474 -18.86 14.96 3.55
N VAL A 475 -20.15 15.27 3.68
CA VAL A 475 -20.79 16.45 3.08
C VAL A 475 -21.24 17.49 4.10
N GLY A 476 -21.28 17.13 5.39
CA GLY A 476 -21.67 18.05 6.46
C GLY A 476 -21.19 17.58 7.83
N VAL A 477 -20.72 18.51 8.66
CA VAL A 477 -20.29 18.27 10.04
C VAL A 477 -20.77 19.45 10.90
N ARG A 478 -21.58 19.15 11.91
CA ARG A 478 -22.17 20.15 12.81
C ARG A 478 -22.07 19.73 14.27
N SER A 479 -21.91 20.70 15.16
CA SER A 479 -21.93 20.47 16.60
C SER A 479 -23.37 20.22 17.10
N LYS A 480 -23.52 19.32 18.07
CA LYS A 480 -24.79 19.01 18.74
C LYS A 480 -24.55 18.82 20.25
N GLY A 481 -24.33 19.93 20.96
CA GLY A 481 -23.98 19.88 22.38
C GLY A 481 -22.55 19.32 22.57
N PRO A 482 -22.34 18.24 23.35
CA PRO A 482 -21.00 17.66 23.54
C PRO A 482 -20.55 16.73 22.41
N THR A 483 -21.41 16.46 21.43
CA THR A 483 -21.19 15.53 20.31
C THR A 483 -21.23 16.26 18.96
N TRP A 484 -20.96 15.50 17.91
CA TRP A 484 -20.85 15.94 16.53
C TRP A 484 -21.70 15.07 15.62
N VAL A 485 -22.49 15.69 14.74
CA VAL A 485 -23.22 14.96 13.69
C VAL A 485 -22.45 15.07 12.39
N VAL A 486 -22.13 13.92 11.80
CA VAL A 486 -21.42 13.77 10.53
C VAL A 486 -22.37 13.21 9.48
N GLN A 487 -22.58 13.98 8.42
CA GLN A 487 -23.37 13.62 7.25
C GLN A 487 -22.46 13.08 6.16
N THR A 488 -22.81 11.92 5.61
CA THR A 488 -22.06 11.28 4.54
C THR A 488 -22.94 10.97 3.34
N GLU A 489 -22.33 10.88 2.17
CA GLU A 489 -22.96 10.53 0.90
C GLU A 489 -22.09 9.48 0.19
N GLY A 490 -22.70 8.33 -0.16
CA GLY A 490 -22.03 7.23 -0.85
C GLY A 490 -23.01 6.36 -1.63
N ALA A 491 -22.59 5.17 -2.04
CA ALA A 491 -23.40 4.26 -2.86
C ALA A 491 -24.76 3.85 -2.23
N ARG A 492 -24.88 3.92 -0.90
CA ARG A 492 -26.13 3.63 -0.17
C ARG A 492 -27.03 4.85 0.05
N GLY A 493 -26.65 6.01 -0.49
CA GLY A 493 -27.33 7.29 -0.28
C GLY A 493 -26.72 8.10 0.85
N LYS A 494 -27.51 9.02 1.42
CA LYS A 494 -27.09 9.90 2.51
C LYS A 494 -27.32 9.24 3.87
N GLU A 495 -26.31 9.28 4.74
CA GLU A 495 -26.34 8.75 6.10
C GLU A 495 -25.96 9.86 7.10
N GLU A 496 -26.54 9.85 8.31
CA GLU A 496 -26.10 10.71 9.43
C GLU A 496 -25.64 9.83 10.59
N ASN A 497 -24.48 10.12 11.16
CA ASN A 497 -23.95 9.43 12.32
C ASN A 497 -23.47 10.43 13.37
N GLU A 498 -23.61 10.09 14.65
CA GLU A 498 -23.23 10.95 15.78
C GLU A 498 -21.96 10.42 16.47
N PHE A 499 -21.00 11.31 16.74
CA PHE A 499 -19.69 10.99 17.31
C PHE A 499 -19.36 11.91 18.48
N ALA A 500 -18.58 11.43 19.45
CA ALA A 500 -18.09 12.26 20.54
C ALA A 500 -17.01 13.25 20.07
N ARG A 501 -16.19 12.87 19.08
CA ARG A 501 -15.07 13.66 18.55
C ARG A 501 -14.96 13.54 17.04
N VAL A 502 -14.42 14.56 16.38
CA VAL A 502 -14.14 14.59 14.94
C VAL A 502 -12.70 15.04 14.70
N ILE A 503 -11.99 14.32 13.83
CA ILE A 503 -10.65 14.66 13.36
C ILE A 503 -10.71 14.96 11.86
N ILE A 504 -10.23 16.15 11.50
CA ILE A 504 -10.03 16.55 10.12
C ILE A 504 -8.64 16.10 9.67
N ALA A 505 -8.63 15.08 8.81
CA ALA A 505 -7.43 14.50 8.21
C ALA A 505 -7.53 14.50 6.66
N THR A 506 -8.29 15.44 6.12
CA THR A 506 -8.58 15.60 4.68
C THR A 506 -7.36 16.05 3.87
N GLY A 507 -6.31 16.48 4.56
CA GLY A 507 -5.11 17.03 3.96
C GLY A 507 -5.27 18.48 3.51
N TYR A 508 -4.14 19.14 3.32
CA TYR A 508 -4.07 20.56 3.00
C TYR A 508 -4.26 20.86 1.50
N PHE A 509 -3.93 19.92 0.62
CA PHE A 509 -4.00 20.12 -0.84
C PHE A 509 -5.42 19.86 -1.38
N GLY A 510 -6.34 20.80 -1.09
CA GLY A 510 -7.74 20.75 -1.50
C GLY A 510 -7.95 21.00 -3.00
N LYS A 511 -8.60 22.11 -3.35
CA LYS A 511 -8.96 22.41 -4.74
C LYS A 511 -7.78 23.06 -5.49
N PRO A 512 -7.43 22.63 -6.72
CA PRO A 512 -6.44 23.33 -7.55
C PRO A 512 -6.78 24.82 -7.74
N ARG A 513 -5.79 25.71 -7.60
CA ARG A 513 -5.98 27.14 -7.84
C ARG A 513 -5.78 27.46 -9.31
N ILE A 514 -6.84 27.85 -9.99
CA ILE A 514 -6.80 28.29 -11.39
C ILE A 514 -7.04 29.80 -11.41
N PRO A 515 -6.23 30.59 -12.15
CA PRO A 515 -6.50 32.02 -12.32
C PRO A 515 -7.89 32.28 -12.91
N GLU A 516 -8.60 33.29 -12.40
CA GLU A 516 -10.01 33.53 -12.75
C GLU A 516 -10.22 33.75 -14.26
N PHE A 517 -9.29 34.44 -14.94
CA PHE A 517 -9.36 34.68 -16.38
C PHE A 517 -9.21 33.40 -17.23
N LEU A 518 -8.83 32.27 -16.62
CA LEU A 518 -8.77 30.94 -17.25
C LEU A 518 -9.96 30.06 -16.90
N HIS A 519 -10.89 30.50 -16.04
CA HIS A 519 -12.13 29.77 -15.80
C HIS A 519 -12.97 29.75 -17.09
N GLY A 520 -13.33 28.56 -17.59
CA GLY A 520 -14.03 28.40 -18.87
C GLY A 520 -13.11 28.39 -20.11
N SER A 521 -11.80 28.24 -19.92
CA SER A 521 -10.80 28.10 -21.00
C SER A 521 -10.90 26.81 -21.82
N GLU A 522 -11.95 26.00 -21.66
CA GLU A 522 -12.19 24.81 -22.51
C GLU A 522 -12.31 25.18 -24.01
N ASN A 523 -12.62 26.45 -24.31
CA ASN A 523 -12.70 27.02 -25.64
C ASN A 523 -11.38 27.65 -26.16
N THR A 524 -10.28 27.63 -25.38
CA THR A 524 -8.99 28.12 -25.89
C THR A 524 -8.34 27.09 -26.80
N THR A 525 -7.62 27.57 -27.81
CA THR A 525 -6.85 26.70 -28.72
C THR A 525 -5.66 26.08 -27.99
N VAL A 526 -5.03 26.81 -27.07
CA VAL A 526 -3.93 26.33 -26.23
C VAL A 526 -4.47 25.47 -25.08
N PRO A 527 -3.98 24.23 -24.89
CA PRO A 527 -4.32 23.40 -23.73
C PRO A 527 -3.73 24.00 -22.45
N VAL A 528 -4.58 24.13 -21.44
CA VAL A 528 -4.22 24.59 -20.09
C VAL A 528 -4.57 23.49 -19.09
N VAL A 529 -3.56 22.99 -18.36
CA VAL A 529 -3.75 21.95 -17.35
C VAL A 529 -3.16 22.39 -16.01
N HIS A 530 -3.67 21.86 -14.91
CA HIS A 530 -3.03 22.01 -13.61
C HIS A 530 -2.00 20.90 -13.39
N SER A 531 -0.99 21.15 -12.55
CA SER A 531 0.09 20.19 -12.26
C SER A 531 -0.42 18.82 -11.78
N THR A 532 -1.60 18.79 -11.15
CA THR A 532 -2.26 17.56 -10.67
C THR A 532 -2.75 16.64 -11.78
N THR A 533 -2.99 17.17 -12.99
CA THR A 533 -3.50 16.40 -14.14
C THR A 533 -2.44 16.14 -15.19
N TYR A 534 -1.27 16.77 -15.09
CA TYR A 534 -0.14 16.49 -15.97
C TYR A 534 0.36 15.04 -15.77
N ARG A 535 0.62 14.34 -16.87
CA ARG A 535 1.17 12.97 -16.88
C ARG A 535 2.39 12.86 -17.77
N ASP A 536 2.21 13.12 -19.05
CA ASP A 536 3.28 13.07 -20.04
C ASP A 536 3.07 14.09 -21.17
N LEU A 537 4.07 14.21 -22.05
CA LEU A 537 4.02 15.08 -23.22
C LEU A 537 2.91 14.70 -24.20
N LYS A 538 2.58 13.40 -24.33
CA LYS A 538 1.58 12.93 -25.30
C LYS A 538 0.17 13.37 -24.89
N GLY A 539 -0.18 13.25 -23.62
CA GLY A 539 -1.42 13.75 -23.06
C GLY A 539 -1.50 15.27 -23.07
N LEU A 540 -0.36 15.97 -22.92
CA LEU A 540 -0.33 17.43 -22.96
C LEU A 540 -0.44 18.00 -24.38
N LEU A 541 0.18 17.36 -25.38
CA LEU A 541 0.38 17.92 -26.73
C LEU A 541 -0.32 17.15 -27.87
N GLY A 542 -0.88 15.96 -27.62
CA GLY A 542 -1.10 14.93 -28.67
C GLY A 542 -2.52 14.61 -29.15
N THR A 543 -3.52 15.50 -29.11
CA THR A 543 -4.88 15.18 -29.63
C THR A 543 -5.56 16.27 -30.48
N LYS A 544 -4.97 17.45 -30.66
CA LYS A 544 -5.41 18.46 -31.63
C LYS A 544 -4.26 18.70 -32.61
N GLU A 545 -4.54 18.86 -33.90
CA GLU A 545 -3.54 19.38 -34.82
C GLU A 545 -2.92 20.62 -34.17
N SER A 546 -1.58 20.61 -34.05
CA SER A 546 -0.78 21.67 -33.43
C SER A 546 -1.36 23.04 -33.78
N THR A 547 -1.62 23.87 -32.76
CA THR A 547 -2.04 25.28 -32.92
C THR A 547 -0.97 26.15 -33.58
N GLY A 548 0.13 25.56 -34.07
CA GLY A 548 1.35 26.24 -34.53
C GLY A 548 2.39 26.42 -33.42
N GLY A 549 1.94 26.43 -32.15
CA GLY A 549 2.73 26.67 -30.94
C GLY A 549 3.90 25.70 -30.71
N LYS A 550 4.98 26.19 -30.10
CA LYS A 550 6.20 25.41 -29.77
C LYS A 550 6.66 25.52 -28.30
N THR A 551 6.08 26.42 -27.51
CA THR A 551 6.55 26.68 -26.14
C THR A 551 5.59 26.11 -25.10
N VAL A 552 6.05 25.19 -24.25
CA VAL A 552 5.30 24.76 -23.06
C VAL A 552 5.62 25.69 -21.90
N VAL A 553 4.62 26.43 -21.42
CA VAL A 553 4.78 27.39 -20.32
C VAL A 553 4.39 26.74 -19.00
N VAL A 554 5.29 26.70 -18.04
CA VAL A 554 5.01 26.25 -16.66
C VAL A 554 4.91 27.47 -15.76
N VAL A 555 3.83 27.59 -14.99
CA VAL A 555 3.54 28.76 -14.16
C VAL A 555 3.59 28.41 -12.67
N GLY A 556 4.47 29.06 -11.91
CA GLY A 556 4.54 28.96 -10.45
C GLY A 556 5.95 28.63 -9.94
N GLY A 557 6.45 29.39 -8.96
CA GLY A 557 7.86 29.34 -8.54
C GLY A 557 8.24 28.42 -7.38
N GLN A 558 7.31 27.59 -6.90
CA GLN A 558 7.50 26.74 -5.73
C GLN A 558 7.81 25.28 -6.12
N MET A 559 7.79 24.35 -5.16
CA MET A 559 8.18 22.94 -5.36
C MET A 559 7.56 22.30 -6.61
N SER A 560 6.24 22.35 -6.78
CA SER A 560 5.58 21.74 -7.94
C SER A 560 5.98 22.38 -9.27
N GLY A 561 6.16 23.71 -9.32
CA GLY A 561 6.50 24.37 -10.58
C GLY A 561 7.95 24.12 -11.01
N VAL A 562 8.87 24.13 -10.04
CA VAL A 562 10.27 23.72 -10.24
C VAL A 562 10.33 22.26 -10.76
N GLU A 563 9.66 21.33 -10.09
CA GLU A 563 9.70 19.91 -10.45
C GLU A 563 8.99 19.60 -11.77
N VAL A 564 7.82 20.19 -12.03
CA VAL A 564 7.08 19.96 -13.28
C VAL A 564 7.84 20.57 -14.47
N ALA A 565 8.45 21.76 -14.32
CA ALA A 565 9.31 22.33 -15.35
C ALA A 565 10.51 21.43 -15.65
N ALA A 566 11.18 20.91 -14.62
CA ALA A 566 12.29 19.97 -14.79
C ALA A 566 11.83 18.65 -15.45
N THR A 567 10.66 18.15 -15.08
CA THR A 567 10.07 16.91 -15.62
C THR A 567 9.75 17.05 -17.10
N ILE A 568 9.05 18.12 -17.50
CA ILE A 568 8.71 18.38 -18.91
C ILE A 568 9.98 18.55 -19.75
N ALA A 569 10.96 19.31 -19.26
CA ALA A 569 12.24 19.49 -19.95
C ALA A 569 13.02 18.18 -20.10
N THR A 570 12.98 17.31 -19.09
CA THR A 570 13.59 15.97 -19.14
C THR A 570 12.88 15.05 -20.13
N GLN A 571 11.53 15.02 -20.12
CA GLN A 571 10.75 14.25 -21.08
C GLN A 571 10.96 14.73 -22.51
N LEU A 572 11.09 16.04 -22.72
CA LEU A 572 11.33 16.62 -24.04
C LEU A 572 12.73 16.30 -24.54
N SER A 573 13.74 16.45 -23.68
CA SER A 573 15.11 16.00 -23.97
C SER A 573 15.16 14.50 -24.29
N SER A 574 14.38 13.69 -23.56
CA SER A 574 14.27 12.26 -23.87
C SER A 574 13.64 12.01 -25.24
N ALA A 575 12.55 12.69 -25.58
CA ALA A 575 11.89 12.53 -26.88
C ALA A 575 12.82 12.88 -28.06
N VAL A 576 13.73 13.85 -27.88
CA VAL A 576 14.75 14.20 -28.89
C VAL A 576 15.88 13.18 -28.96
N ASN A 577 16.35 12.69 -27.81
CA ASN A 577 17.63 11.98 -27.70
C ASN A 577 17.51 10.46 -27.54
N SER A 578 16.32 9.92 -27.31
CA SER A 578 16.10 8.46 -27.28
C SER A 578 16.09 7.85 -28.69
N PRO A 579 16.53 6.58 -28.83
CA PRO A 579 16.35 5.83 -30.06
C PRO A 579 14.87 5.46 -30.29
N GLY A 580 14.49 5.20 -31.54
CA GLY A 580 13.11 4.83 -31.91
C GLY A 580 12.18 6.02 -32.20
N GLU A 581 10.88 5.75 -32.29
CA GLU A 581 9.87 6.77 -32.56
C GLU A 581 9.56 7.60 -31.30
N SER A 582 9.51 8.92 -31.46
CA SER A 582 9.20 9.85 -30.36
C SER A 582 7.70 9.80 -30.01
N PRO A 583 7.32 9.97 -28.72
CA PRO A 583 5.92 10.00 -28.30
C PRO A 583 5.14 11.22 -28.84
N ILE A 584 5.85 12.24 -29.33
CA ILE A 584 5.29 13.44 -29.98
C ILE A 584 6.01 13.72 -31.30
N ALA A 585 5.35 14.39 -32.25
CA ALA A 585 5.93 14.73 -33.54
C ALA A 585 6.89 15.92 -33.45
N SER A 586 8.05 15.84 -34.12
CA SER A 586 9.07 16.91 -34.15
C SER A 586 9.44 17.48 -32.76
N PRO A 587 9.81 16.64 -31.76
CA PRO A 587 10.10 17.09 -30.40
C PRO A 587 11.19 18.18 -30.35
N GLU A 588 12.13 18.18 -31.30
CA GLU A 588 13.20 19.17 -31.41
C GLU A 588 12.73 20.61 -31.66
N LYS A 589 11.46 20.80 -32.05
CA LYS A 589 10.88 22.12 -32.27
C LYS A 589 10.31 22.74 -31.00
N TYR A 590 10.06 21.95 -29.96
CA TYR A 590 9.45 22.43 -28.73
C TYR A 590 10.48 22.98 -27.75
N SER A 591 10.03 23.86 -26.86
CA SER A 591 10.83 24.39 -25.75
C SER A 591 10.00 24.46 -24.46
N VAL A 592 10.68 24.54 -23.32
CA VAL A 592 10.05 24.69 -22.01
C VAL A 592 10.41 26.05 -21.41
N HIS A 593 9.39 26.80 -21.01
CA HIS A 593 9.54 28.11 -20.39
C HIS A 593 8.89 28.10 -19.00
N HIS A 594 9.69 28.28 -17.96
CA HIS A 594 9.22 28.40 -16.58
C HIS A 594 9.05 29.87 -16.18
N LEU A 595 7.83 30.24 -15.84
CA LEU A 595 7.45 31.55 -15.33
C LEU A 595 7.33 31.47 -13.81
N SER A 596 8.27 32.13 -13.11
CA SER A 596 8.31 32.17 -11.65
C SER A 596 8.26 33.60 -11.14
N GLU A 597 7.38 33.92 -10.20
CA GLU A 597 7.33 35.25 -9.60
C GLU A 597 8.62 35.62 -8.86
N ARG A 598 9.16 34.67 -8.10
CA ARG A 598 10.25 34.88 -7.15
C ARG A 598 11.38 33.87 -7.34
N PRO A 599 12.63 34.24 -7.07
CA PRO A 599 13.73 33.27 -7.09
C PRO A 599 13.63 32.35 -5.86
N THR A 600 13.95 31.07 -6.06
CA THR A 600 13.84 30.01 -5.06
C THR A 600 15.19 29.28 -4.98
N TRP A 601 15.65 28.96 -3.77
CA TRP A 601 16.81 28.08 -3.58
C TRP A 601 16.42 26.65 -3.96
N VAL A 602 17.11 26.06 -4.92
CA VAL A 602 16.83 24.70 -5.39
C VAL A 602 17.90 23.75 -4.86
N LEU A 603 17.52 22.88 -3.92
CA LEU A 603 18.43 21.88 -3.37
C LEU A 603 18.35 20.57 -4.16
N PRO A 604 19.48 19.89 -4.38
CA PRO A 604 19.47 18.50 -4.84
C PRO A 604 19.01 17.56 -3.72
N LEU A 605 18.57 16.34 -4.09
CA LEU A 605 18.19 15.28 -3.14
C LEU A 605 19.34 14.89 -2.21
N PHE A 606 20.58 14.89 -2.71
CA PHE A 606 21.78 14.62 -1.94
C PHE A 606 22.58 15.91 -1.72
N THR A 607 22.86 16.24 -0.47
CA THR A 607 23.65 17.40 -0.05
C THR A 607 24.90 16.96 0.69
N THR A 608 25.79 17.88 1.04
CA THR A 608 27.01 17.54 1.78
C THR A 608 27.08 18.27 3.13
N PRO A 609 27.48 17.57 4.22
CA PRO A 609 27.80 18.21 5.49
C PRO A 609 29.18 18.90 5.47
N THR A 610 29.99 18.69 4.43
CA THR A 610 31.36 19.22 4.26
C THR A 610 31.46 20.09 3.00
N PRO A 611 30.75 21.23 2.92
CA PRO A 611 30.62 22.02 1.69
C PRO A 611 31.94 22.64 1.17
N THR A 612 32.97 22.72 2.00
CA THR A 612 34.29 23.25 1.65
C THR A 612 35.30 22.19 1.21
N ASP A 613 34.95 20.90 1.32
CA ASP A 613 35.80 19.79 0.91
C ASP A 613 35.63 19.54 -0.60
N PRO A 614 36.71 19.50 -1.40
CA PRO A 614 36.61 19.19 -2.83
C PRO A 614 36.37 17.70 -3.12
N ALA A 615 36.47 16.84 -2.11
CA ALA A 615 36.08 15.42 -2.16
C ALA A 615 35.00 15.10 -1.10
N PRO A 616 33.83 15.77 -1.15
CA PRO A 616 32.84 15.71 -0.09
C PRO A 616 32.18 14.34 0.02
N CYS A 617 31.69 14.03 1.22
CA CYS A 617 30.68 12.97 1.40
C CYS A 617 29.28 13.53 1.12
N PHE A 618 28.34 12.67 0.74
CA PHE A 618 26.97 13.06 0.39
C PHE A 618 25.96 12.35 1.28
N LEU A 619 24.97 13.09 1.77
CA LEU A 619 23.86 12.61 2.60
C LEU A 619 22.53 13.01 1.97
N PRO A 620 21.44 12.27 2.25
CA PRO A 620 20.10 12.75 1.97
C PRO A 620 19.89 14.17 2.53
N SER A 621 19.21 15.05 1.77
CA SER A 621 19.10 16.48 2.10
C SER A 621 18.47 16.77 3.46
N ASP A 622 17.58 15.89 3.91
CA ASP A 622 16.91 15.95 5.20
C ASP A 622 17.83 15.55 6.36
N PHE A 623 18.86 14.72 6.15
CA PHE A 623 19.79 14.35 7.22
C PHE A 623 20.56 15.57 7.74
N ASN A 624 21.05 16.40 6.83
CA ASN A 624 21.71 17.65 7.18
C ASN A 624 20.71 18.67 7.74
N SER A 625 19.51 18.73 7.17
CA SER A 625 18.48 19.70 7.58
C SER A 625 17.90 19.39 8.97
N PHE A 626 17.86 18.12 9.37
CA PHE A 626 17.27 17.65 10.62
C PHE A 626 18.32 17.15 11.63
N ASN A 627 19.58 17.59 11.50
CA ASN A 627 20.63 17.33 12.49
C ASN A 627 20.42 18.20 13.74
N LEU A 628 20.10 17.58 14.88
CA LEU A 628 19.89 18.26 16.16
C LEU A 628 21.16 18.94 16.68
N ALA A 629 22.34 18.38 16.40
CA ALA A 629 23.62 18.96 16.82
C ALA A 629 23.91 20.31 16.14
N ALA A 630 23.26 20.60 15.01
CA ALA A 630 23.35 21.87 14.31
C ALA A 630 22.34 22.91 14.79
N ARG A 631 21.55 22.62 15.83
CA ARG A 631 20.52 23.51 16.37
C ARG A 631 21.04 24.35 17.54
N PRO A 632 20.62 25.62 17.64
CA PRO A 632 20.89 26.43 18.83
C PRO A 632 20.20 25.82 20.05
N GLN A 633 20.78 26.04 21.23
CA GLN A 633 20.23 25.65 22.52
C GLN A 633 20.00 26.90 23.38
N PRO A 634 18.79 27.12 23.96
CA PRO A 634 17.59 26.30 23.79
C PRO A 634 17.06 26.33 22.35
N MET A 635 16.31 25.29 21.96
CA MET A 635 15.83 25.15 20.59
C MET A 635 14.79 26.23 20.23
N THR A 636 14.99 26.86 19.08
CA THR A 636 14.08 27.89 18.55
C THR A 636 13.51 27.49 17.20
N ASN A 637 12.35 28.04 16.85
CA ASN A 637 11.74 27.92 15.53
C ASN A 637 12.53 28.80 14.55
N LEU A 638 13.37 28.20 13.71
CA LEU A 638 14.29 28.93 12.84
C LEU A 638 13.69 29.28 11.48
N ARG A 639 12.64 28.56 11.06
CA ARG A 639 12.09 28.65 9.70
C ARG A 639 10.57 28.69 9.62
N GLY A 640 9.86 28.79 10.75
CA GLY A 640 8.42 29.07 10.79
C GLY A 640 8.13 30.44 11.37
N GLY A 641 6.85 30.83 11.40
CA GLY A 641 6.45 32.12 11.94
C GLY A 641 6.80 33.30 11.02
N ILE A 642 6.91 34.48 11.65
CA ILE A 642 7.39 35.72 11.03
C ILE A 642 8.91 35.77 11.15
N ILE A 643 9.61 35.81 10.01
CA ILE A 643 11.07 35.75 9.97
C ILE A 643 11.68 37.16 10.03
N SER A 644 12.67 37.37 10.92
CA SER A 644 13.42 38.63 11.01
C SER A 644 14.46 38.78 9.89
N GLU A 645 14.95 40.00 9.60
CA GLU A 645 15.91 40.23 8.48
C GLU A 645 17.24 39.53 8.72
N GLU A 646 17.68 39.52 9.97
CA GLU A 646 18.86 38.80 10.41
C GLU A 646 18.70 37.29 10.22
N SER A 647 17.57 36.71 10.65
CA SER A 647 17.29 35.28 10.50
C SER A 647 17.20 34.86 9.03
N ALA A 648 16.56 35.69 8.20
CA ALA A 648 16.51 35.51 6.75
C ALA A 648 17.92 35.53 6.15
N SER A 649 18.71 36.57 6.44
CA SER A 649 20.08 36.72 5.92
C SER A 649 20.96 35.53 6.29
N LEU A 650 20.86 35.05 7.53
CA LEU A 650 21.57 33.87 7.99
C LEU A 650 21.11 32.60 7.26
N ALA A 651 19.81 32.44 7.00
CA ALA A 651 19.28 31.32 6.23
C ALA A 651 19.79 31.33 4.78
N HIS A 652 19.78 32.49 4.11
CA HIS A 652 20.35 32.65 2.77
C HIS A 652 21.85 32.33 2.75
N GLN A 653 22.62 32.79 3.73
CA GLN A 653 24.05 32.49 3.84
C GLN A 653 24.31 30.99 4.00
N LYS A 654 23.53 30.31 4.86
CA LYS A 654 23.63 28.85 5.06
C LYS A 654 23.29 28.07 3.80
N LEU A 655 22.23 28.47 3.08
CA LEU A 655 21.83 27.83 1.82
C LEU A 655 22.90 28.04 0.73
N ARG A 656 23.43 29.25 0.59
CA ARG A 656 24.54 29.56 -0.32
C ARG A 656 25.77 28.70 -0.03
N LEU A 657 26.15 28.56 1.25
CA LEU A 657 27.28 27.72 1.65
C LEU A 657 27.01 26.24 1.34
N SER A 658 25.82 25.73 1.67
CA SER A 658 25.43 24.34 1.41
C SER A 658 25.42 23.98 -0.09
N LEU A 659 25.07 24.94 -0.95
CA LEU A 659 25.04 24.75 -2.39
C LEU A 659 26.37 25.10 -3.08
N GLY A 660 27.25 25.87 -2.42
CA GLY A 660 28.51 26.31 -3.00
C GLY A 660 28.37 27.42 -4.06
N THR A 661 27.18 28.00 -4.23
CA THR A 661 26.87 28.94 -5.32
C THR A 661 25.69 29.87 -4.99
N ASP A 662 25.59 31.00 -5.69
CA ASP A 662 24.43 31.91 -5.67
C ASP A 662 23.37 31.58 -6.75
N GLN A 663 23.51 30.41 -7.40
CA GLN A 663 22.70 29.88 -8.50
C GLN A 663 22.79 30.68 -9.82
N ALA A 664 23.47 31.82 -9.86
CA ALA A 664 23.64 32.62 -11.08
C ALA A 664 24.49 31.88 -12.12
N GLU A 665 25.35 30.95 -11.68
CA GLU A 665 26.14 30.06 -12.55
C GLU A 665 25.27 29.12 -13.42
N PHE A 666 24.02 28.87 -13.02
CA PHE A 666 23.09 28.06 -13.82
C PHE A 666 22.22 28.94 -14.73
N HIS A 667 21.77 30.09 -14.21
CA HIS A 667 20.99 31.06 -14.97
C HIS A 667 21.00 32.42 -14.24
N PRO A 668 21.16 33.57 -14.94
CA PRO A 668 21.19 34.89 -14.30
C PRO A 668 19.96 35.18 -13.42
N LEU A 669 18.76 34.81 -13.89
CA LEU A 669 17.51 35.05 -13.15
C LEU A 669 17.29 34.09 -11.96
N ALA A 670 18.09 33.02 -11.82
CA ALA A 670 18.07 32.13 -10.66
C ALA A 670 18.82 32.72 -9.45
N ARG A 671 19.58 33.81 -9.65
CA ARG A 671 20.22 34.56 -8.57
C ARG A 671 19.18 35.07 -7.58
N ILE A 672 19.49 34.93 -6.29
CA ILE A 672 18.71 35.52 -5.21
C ILE A 672 19.40 36.80 -4.77
N GLU A 673 18.77 37.94 -5.08
CA GLU A 673 19.32 39.29 -4.84
C GLU A 673 18.89 39.81 -3.46
N ASP A 674 17.62 39.62 -3.09
CA ASP A 674 17.10 39.94 -1.77
C ASP A 674 17.38 38.78 -0.81
N THR A 675 18.27 39.02 0.15
CA THR A 675 18.61 38.08 1.22
C THR A 675 18.00 38.46 2.58
N THR A 676 17.25 39.56 2.67
CA THR A 676 16.59 40.00 3.91
C THR A 676 15.13 39.53 3.98
N SER A 677 14.54 39.17 2.85
CA SER A 677 13.25 38.46 2.79
C SER A 677 13.36 36.97 3.17
N PRO A 678 12.27 36.33 3.64
CA PRO A 678 12.27 34.91 3.96
C PRO A 678 12.72 34.04 2.77
N ALA A 679 13.62 33.10 3.03
CA ALA A 679 14.13 32.19 2.01
C ALA A 679 13.05 31.18 1.56
N TYR A 680 12.88 31.03 0.25
CA TYR A 680 12.06 29.99 -0.35
C TYR A 680 12.96 28.85 -0.86
N VAL A 681 12.50 27.63 -0.63
CA VAL A 681 13.21 26.40 -0.98
C VAL A 681 12.34 25.53 -1.86
N ALA A 682 12.95 24.96 -2.90
CA ALA A 682 12.45 23.82 -3.65
C ALA A 682 13.52 22.72 -3.65
N ILE A 683 13.09 21.48 -3.89
CA ILE A 683 14.00 20.34 -4.00
C ILE A 683 13.82 19.77 -5.40
N SER A 684 14.92 19.73 -6.15
CA SER A 684 14.94 19.19 -7.51
C SER A 684 16.33 18.68 -7.87
N PRO A 685 16.46 17.43 -8.37
CA PRO A 685 17.76 16.93 -8.80
C PRO A 685 18.25 17.60 -10.09
N LEU A 686 17.35 17.94 -11.03
CA LEU A 686 17.75 18.32 -12.39
C LEU A 686 17.41 19.76 -12.80
N TYR A 687 16.57 20.48 -12.07
CA TYR A 687 16.13 21.82 -12.48
C TYR A 687 17.29 22.80 -12.79
N LEU A 688 18.24 22.98 -11.86
CA LEU A 688 19.39 23.86 -12.08
C LEU A 688 20.31 23.35 -13.20
N PRO A 689 20.70 22.06 -13.24
CA PRO A 689 21.39 21.49 -14.39
C PRO A 689 20.70 21.73 -15.76
N LEU A 690 19.37 21.63 -15.83
CA LEU A 690 18.59 21.84 -17.06
C LEU A 690 18.62 23.30 -17.52
N LEU A 691 18.54 24.27 -16.59
CA LEU A 691 18.72 25.69 -16.90
C LEU A 691 20.09 25.96 -17.52
N ARG A 692 21.16 25.43 -16.92
CA ARG A 692 22.53 25.57 -17.42
C ARG A 692 22.72 24.90 -18.78
N ALA A 693 22.07 23.75 -18.99
CA ALA A 693 22.06 23.05 -20.27
C ALA A 693 21.19 23.71 -21.34
N LYS A 694 20.48 24.81 -21.00
CA LYS A 694 19.53 25.53 -21.88
C LYS A 694 18.39 24.64 -22.39
N LEU A 695 18.05 23.59 -21.64
CA LEU A 695 16.87 22.74 -21.89
C LEU A 695 15.61 23.29 -21.23
N LEU A 696 15.77 24.29 -20.36
CA LEU A 696 14.72 25.00 -19.67
C LEU A 696 15.05 26.50 -19.66
N THR A 697 14.07 27.35 -19.95
CA THR A 697 14.20 28.82 -19.85
C THR A 697 13.44 29.32 -18.63
N LEU A 698 13.96 30.37 -17.96
CA LEU A 698 13.33 30.98 -16.79
C LEU A 698 13.03 32.46 -17.06
N SER A 699 11.84 32.94 -16.71
CA SER A 699 11.53 34.37 -16.59
C SER A 699 10.89 34.71 -15.24
N ARG A 700 10.99 35.98 -14.84
CA ARG A 700 10.36 36.50 -13.61
C ARG A 700 9.01 37.11 -13.92
N GLY A 701 7.92 36.68 -13.29
CA GLY A 701 6.61 37.32 -13.46
C GLY A 701 5.41 36.43 -13.19
N HIS A 702 4.22 36.98 -13.48
CA HIS A 702 2.92 36.31 -13.35
C HIS A 702 2.20 36.24 -14.67
N LEU A 703 1.41 35.18 -14.86
CA LEU A 703 0.49 35.05 -15.97
C LEU A 703 -0.74 35.94 -15.71
N THR A 704 -1.05 36.86 -16.61
CA THR A 704 -2.16 37.83 -16.49
C THR A 704 -3.25 37.64 -17.52
N GLY A 705 -2.96 36.92 -18.61
CA GLY A 705 -3.90 36.71 -19.70
C GLY A 705 -3.42 35.65 -20.68
N LEU A 706 -4.31 35.20 -21.55
CA LEU A 706 -4.02 34.30 -22.66
C LEU A 706 -4.83 34.77 -23.88
N SER A 707 -4.14 35.16 -24.94
CA SER A 707 -4.74 35.64 -26.18
C SER A 707 -4.17 34.86 -27.37
N GLY A 708 -5.01 34.04 -28.01
CA GLY A 708 -4.57 33.11 -29.06
C GLY A 708 -3.50 32.16 -28.53
N THR A 709 -2.30 32.21 -29.13
CA THR A 709 -1.10 31.44 -28.72
C THR A 709 -0.11 32.28 -27.91
N THR A 710 -0.54 33.41 -27.34
CA THR A 710 0.34 34.31 -26.57
C THR A 710 -0.10 34.35 -25.11
N ALA A 711 0.80 33.95 -24.21
CA ALA A 711 0.63 34.10 -22.78
C ALA A 711 1.07 35.50 -22.35
N GLU A 712 0.14 36.29 -21.82
CA GLU A 712 0.43 37.63 -21.32
C GLU A 712 1.01 37.53 -19.91
N THR A 713 2.15 38.19 -19.67
CA THR A 713 2.79 38.17 -18.36
C THR A 713 3.22 39.56 -17.92
N THR A 714 3.44 39.74 -16.62
CA THR A 714 3.94 41.00 -16.04
C THR A 714 5.33 41.41 -16.51
N SER A 715 6.10 40.50 -17.13
CA SER A 715 7.44 40.77 -17.66
C SER A 715 7.52 40.79 -19.19
N GLY A 716 6.36 40.77 -19.86
CA GLY A 716 6.24 40.74 -21.32
C GLY A 716 5.53 39.48 -21.82
N PRO A 717 4.99 39.51 -23.05
CA PRO A 717 4.29 38.37 -23.61
C PRO A 717 5.26 37.21 -23.92
N ILE A 718 4.79 35.98 -23.73
CA ILE A 718 5.43 34.76 -24.23
C ILE A 718 4.61 34.30 -25.44
N GLU A 719 5.20 34.40 -26.63
CA GLU A 719 4.57 34.03 -27.89
C GLU A 719 4.74 32.52 -28.19
N ASP A 720 4.01 32.05 -29.21
CA ASP A 720 4.13 30.69 -29.75
C ASP A 720 3.87 29.58 -28.69
N VAL A 721 2.92 29.80 -27.78
CA VAL A 721 2.59 28.89 -26.70
C VAL A 721 1.87 27.64 -27.24
N ALA A 722 2.47 26.48 -26.97
CA ALA A 722 1.93 25.17 -27.29
C ALA A 722 1.00 24.63 -26.19
N ALA A 723 1.33 24.90 -24.92
CA ALA A 723 0.56 24.45 -23.76
C ALA A 723 0.92 25.27 -22.51
N ILE A 724 0.02 25.30 -21.52
CA ILE A 724 0.28 25.90 -20.21
C ILE A 724 0.06 24.86 -19.11
N VAL A 725 1.03 24.70 -18.20
CA VAL A 725 0.90 23.90 -16.99
C VAL A 725 0.93 24.81 -15.76
N LEU A 726 -0.20 24.88 -15.06
CA LEU A 726 -0.38 25.68 -13.86
C LEU A 726 0.10 24.89 -12.64
N ALA A 727 1.18 25.33 -12.01
CA ALA A 727 1.68 24.87 -10.72
C ALA A 727 1.42 25.93 -9.63
N THR A 728 0.19 26.42 -9.61
CA THR A 728 -0.30 27.58 -8.85
C THR A 728 -0.82 27.24 -7.44
N GLY A 729 -0.63 26.00 -7.00
CA GLY A 729 -0.96 25.54 -5.66
C GLY A 729 -2.45 25.21 -5.48
N PHE A 730 -2.89 25.18 -4.22
CA PHE A 730 -4.20 24.68 -3.83
C PHE A 730 -4.92 25.66 -2.91
N ASP A 731 -6.25 25.64 -2.97
CA ASP A 731 -7.14 26.24 -1.98
C ASP A 731 -7.51 25.15 -0.95
N PRO A 732 -6.95 25.22 0.27
CA PRO A 732 -7.26 24.29 1.35
C PRO A 732 -8.67 24.50 1.94
N SER A 733 -9.35 25.62 1.66
CA SER A 733 -10.70 25.89 2.20
C SER A 733 -11.72 24.85 1.73
N ALA A 734 -11.54 24.32 0.52
CA ALA A 734 -12.37 23.24 -0.01
C ALA A 734 -12.35 22.00 0.90
N SER A 735 -11.21 21.72 1.54
CA SER A 735 -11.03 20.58 2.46
C SER A 735 -11.72 20.76 3.83
N LEU A 736 -12.33 21.93 4.08
CA LEU A 736 -13.08 22.29 5.29
C LEU A 736 -14.54 22.68 4.99
N SER A 737 -14.94 22.68 3.72
CA SER A 737 -16.23 23.22 3.25
C SER A 737 -17.47 22.52 3.81
N PHE A 738 -17.32 21.33 4.37
CA PHE A 738 -18.38 20.57 5.04
C PHE A 738 -18.60 20.98 6.51
N LEU A 739 -17.72 21.80 7.11
CA LEU A 739 -17.92 22.31 8.47
C LEU A 739 -18.98 23.43 8.46
N GLU A 740 -19.82 23.47 9.49
CA GLU A 740 -20.81 24.54 9.64
C GLU A 740 -20.17 25.93 9.82
N ASP A 741 -20.87 26.98 9.37
CA ASP A 741 -20.39 28.37 9.40
C ASP A 741 -19.97 28.85 10.80
N ASP A 742 -20.66 28.39 11.85
CA ASP A 742 -20.32 28.75 13.23
C ASP A 742 -18.96 28.18 13.66
N VAL A 743 -18.67 26.94 13.26
CA VAL A 743 -17.39 26.28 13.52
C VAL A 743 -16.28 26.97 12.72
N LEU A 744 -16.50 27.23 11.43
CA LEU A 744 -15.56 27.95 10.57
C LEU A 744 -15.19 29.32 11.15
N ARG A 745 -16.19 30.07 11.64
CA ARG A 745 -15.96 31.37 12.30
C ARG A 745 -15.10 31.24 13.55
N LYS A 746 -15.40 30.25 14.41
CA LYS A 746 -14.67 30.05 15.67
C LYS A 746 -13.20 29.68 15.45
N ILE A 747 -12.87 28.92 14.41
CA ILE A 747 -11.48 28.56 14.06
C ILE A 747 -10.77 29.63 13.21
N ASN A 748 -11.36 30.82 13.09
CA ASN A 748 -10.86 31.93 12.26
C ASN A 748 -10.57 31.49 10.82
N HIS A 749 -11.43 30.69 10.21
CA HIS A 749 -11.30 30.27 8.81
C HIS A 749 -11.20 31.51 7.88
N SER A 750 -10.22 31.51 6.98
CA SER A 750 -10.01 32.59 6.02
C SER A 750 -9.52 32.05 4.67
N PRO A 751 -10.40 31.97 3.66
CA PRO A 751 -10.03 31.60 2.29
C PRO A 751 -9.04 32.56 1.62
N GLU A 752 -9.00 33.82 2.07
CA GLU A 752 -8.08 34.84 1.56
C GLU A 752 -6.62 34.56 1.94
N HIS A 753 -6.40 33.75 2.97
CA HIS A 753 -5.07 33.37 3.48
C HIS A 753 -4.86 31.86 3.32
N PRO A 754 -4.71 31.34 2.09
CA PRO A 754 -4.62 29.90 1.83
C PRO A 754 -3.51 29.26 2.66
N GLU A 755 -2.34 29.90 2.77
CA GLU A 755 -1.17 29.43 3.55
C GLU A 755 -1.44 29.24 5.05
N LEU A 756 -2.49 29.87 5.58
CA LEU A 756 -2.83 29.95 7.00
C LEU A 756 -4.36 29.93 7.17
N THR A 757 -5.03 28.93 6.59
CA THR A 757 -6.49 28.95 6.39
C THR A 757 -7.30 28.88 7.69
N PRO A 758 -7.08 27.92 8.60
CA PRO A 758 -7.58 28.02 9.96
C PRO A 758 -6.47 28.51 10.91
N ALA A 759 -6.86 29.23 11.98
CA ALA A 759 -5.96 29.52 13.09
C ALA A 759 -6.26 28.54 14.22
N LEU A 760 -5.30 27.66 14.52
CA LEU A 760 -5.48 26.55 15.45
C LEU A 760 -4.45 26.61 16.57
N ALA A 761 -4.88 26.24 17.76
CA ALA A 761 -4.04 26.14 18.95
C ALA A 761 -3.16 24.87 18.91
N PHE A 762 -2.04 24.99 19.59
CA PHE A 762 -0.97 24.02 19.76
C PHE A 762 -0.51 23.42 18.44
N HIS A 763 0.23 24.22 17.67
CA HIS A 763 0.83 23.84 16.39
C HIS A 763 -0.16 23.17 15.42
N GLY A 764 -1.31 23.80 15.19
CA GLY A 764 -2.22 23.34 14.13
C GLY A 764 -3.14 22.18 14.51
N THR A 765 -3.35 21.92 15.80
CA THR A 765 -3.91 20.62 16.25
C THR A 765 -5.37 20.70 16.68
N HIS A 766 -5.81 21.78 17.34
CA HIS A 766 -7.17 21.92 17.87
C HIS A 766 -7.59 23.39 18.02
N HIS A 767 -8.82 23.64 18.47
CA HIS A 767 -9.25 24.99 18.85
C HIS A 767 -10.03 24.98 20.18
N PRO A 768 -9.65 25.78 21.21
CA PRO A 768 -10.28 25.74 22.53
C PRO A 768 -11.79 26.04 22.51
N SER A 769 -12.23 26.95 21.65
CA SER A 769 -13.65 27.30 21.49
C SER A 769 -14.50 26.27 20.72
N VAL A 770 -13.89 25.19 20.22
CA VAL A 770 -14.55 24.15 19.44
C VAL A 770 -14.14 22.76 19.98
N PRO A 771 -14.59 22.41 21.20
CA PRO A 771 -14.16 21.18 21.85
C PRO A 771 -14.57 19.95 21.06
N GLY A 772 -13.66 18.98 20.99
CA GLY A 772 -13.87 17.72 20.29
C GLY A 772 -13.68 17.76 18.77
N LEU A 773 -13.25 18.89 18.22
CA LEU A 773 -12.73 18.99 16.85
C LEU A 773 -11.20 19.07 16.86
N GLY A 774 -10.55 18.18 16.13
CA GLY A 774 -9.09 18.14 16.00
C GLY A 774 -8.65 18.10 14.54
N PHE A 775 -7.40 18.43 14.30
CA PHE A 775 -6.78 18.50 12.98
C PHE A 775 -5.48 17.71 12.99
N VAL A 776 -5.30 16.85 11.99
CA VAL A 776 -4.09 16.07 11.81
C VAL A 776 -3.61 16.22 10.37
N GLY A 777 -2.37 16.69 10.19
CA GLY A 777 -1.77 16.86 8.87
C GLY A 777 -2.40 17.97 8.02
N PHE A 778 -3.22 18.84 8.63
CA PHE A 778 -3.81 20.01 7.95
C PHE A 778 -2.85 21.21 8.02
N TYR A 779 -1.71 21.09 7.36
CA TYR A 779 -0.72 22.15 7.27
C TYR A 779 0.09 22.04 5.97
N ARG A 780 0.79 23.11 5.62
CA ARG A 780 1.73 23.11 4.51
C ARG A 780 3.11 22.63 4.98
N GLY A 781 3.46 21.40 4.64
CA GLY A 781 4.78 20.83 4.93
C GLY A 781 4.84 19.31 4.73
N PRO A 782 6.04 18.73 4.56
CA PRO A 782 6.23 17.29 4.33
C PRO A 782 6.39 16.46 5.63
N TYR A 783 5.78 16.89 6.75
CA TYR A 783 6.17 16.45 8.10
C TYR A 783 5.39 15.25 8.66
N TRP A 784 5.63 14.04 8.17
CA TRP A 784 4.92 12.82 8.61
C TRP A 784 4.97 12.60 10.13
N GLY A 785 6.16 12.76 10.74
CA GLY A 785 6.31 12.68 12.20
C GLY A 785 5.45 13.70 12.95
N VAL A 786 5.27 14.92 12.42
CA VAL A 786 4.42 15.94 13.06
C VAL A 786 2.95 15.53 13.00
N ALA A 787 2.48 14.94 11.89
CA ALA A 787 1.11 14.41 11.83
C ALA A 787 0.87 13.29 12.87
N GLU A 788 1.87 12.42 13.08
CA GLU A 788 1.81 11.42 14.14
C GLU A 788 1.78 12.07 15.53
N MET A 789 2.58 13.11 15.77
CA MET A 789 2.60 13.84 17.03
C MET A 789 1.29 14.59 17.32
N GLN A 790 0.70 15.23 16.32
CA GLN A 790 -0.64 15.84 16.43
C GLN A 790 -1.69 14.80 16.85
N SER A 791 -1.63 13.62 16.24
CA SER A 791 -2.54 12.50 16.57
C SER A 791 -2.38 12.05 18.02
N ARG A 792 -1.13 11.91 18.50
CA ARG A 792 -0.83 11.52 19.89
C ARG A 792 -1.28 12.60 20.87
N PHE A 793 -1.04 13.86 20.55
CA PHE A 793 -1.47 14.99 21.36
C PHE A 793 -2.98 14.99 21.52
N LEU A 794 -3.75 14.85 20.43
CA LEU A 794 -5.22 14.77 20.50
C LEU A 794 -5.68 13.55 21.30
N ALA A 795 -5.05 12.40 21.12
CA ALA A 795 -5.42 11.17 21.82
C ALA A 795 -5.23 11.27 23.34
N GLU A 796 -4.23 12.01 23.82
CA GLU A 796 -4.03 12.30 25.25
C GLU A 796 -4.91 13.48 25.73
N LEU A 797 -5.07 14.52 24.91
CA LEU A 797 -5.89 15.69 25.23
C LEU A 797 -7.35 15.32 25.50
N TRP A 798 -7.89 14.37 24.75
CA TRP A 798 -9.30 13.98 24.79
C TRP A 798 -9.61 12.80 25.71
N VAL A 799 -8.61 12.31 26.47
CA VAL A 799 -8.86 11.26 27.46
C VAL A 799 -9.86 11.81 28.49
N PRO A 800 -10.97 11.11 28.74
CA PRO A 800 -11.93 11.51 29.76
C PRO A 800 -11.27 11.57 31.14
N GLU A 801 -11.59 12.59 31.95
CA GLU A 801 -11.00 12.76 33.28
C GLU A 801 -11.25 11.57 34.22
N ASP A 802 -12.37 10.87 34.04
CA ASP A 802 -12.73 9.66 34.77
C ASP A 802 -11.92 8.42 34.34
N VAL A 803 -11.32 8.43 33.14
CA VAL A 803 -10.43 7.38 32.65
C VAL A 803 -8.99 7.62 33.10
N ALA A 804 -8.51 8.85 32.93
CA ALA A 804 -7.21 9.28 33.45
C ALA A 804 -7.15 10.82 33.58
N PRO A 805 -6.46 11.36 34.60
CA PRO A 805 -6.26 12.79 34.69
C PRO A 805 -5.38 13.29 33.54
N GLN A 806 -5.70 14.47 33.01
CA GLN A 806 -4.90 15.09 31.97
C GLN A 806 -3.46 15.36 32.47
N PRO A 807 -2.42 14.96 31.72
CA PRO A 807 -1.02 15.19 32.10
C PRO A 807 -0.71 16.68 32.34
N ASP A 808 0.05 16.98 33.40
CA ASP A 808 0.45 18.37 33.72
C ASP A 808 1.30 19.00 32.61
N THR A 809 2.05 18.19 31.84
CA THR A 809 2.82 18.65 30.69
C THR A 809 1.94 19.16 29.55
N ILE A 810 0.77 18.54 29.33
CA ILE A 810 -0.22 19.02 28.35
C ILE A 810 -0.86 20.31 28.83
N LYS A 811 -1.23 20.41 30.12
CA LYS A 811 -1.78 21.65 30.70
C LYS A 811 -0.81 22.81 30.54
N ALA A 812 0.45 22.62 30.93
CA ALA A 812 1.50 23.64 30.80
C ALA A 812 1.76 24.04 29.33
N ALA A 813 1.68 23.07 28.40
CA ALA A 813 1.82 23.35 26.97
C ALA A 813 0.66 24.21 26.44
N LEU A 814 -0.58 23.94 26.87
CA LEU A 814 -1.74 24.73 26.49
C LEU A 814 -1.75 26.13 27.12
N GLU A 815 -1.30 26.27 28.37
CA GLU A 815 -1.20 27.57 29.05
C GLU A 815 -0.19 28.52 28.41
N SER A 816 0.87 27.97 27.80
CA SER A 816 1.92 28.73 27.12
C SER A 816 1.73 28.83 25.61
N ASP A 817 0.70 28.19 25.04
CA ASP A 817 0.47 28.18 23.60
C ASP A 817 0.05 29.56 23.07
N ARG A 818 0.69 30.00 21.99
CA ARG A 818 0.40 31.24 21.28
C ARG A 818 0.07 31.02 19.80
N SER A 819 -0.10 29.77 19.36
CA SER A 819 -0.21 29.39 17.94
C SER A 819 -1.31 30.13 17.17
N ILE A 820 -2.48 30.37 17.79
CA ILE A 820 -3.60 31.09 17.16
C ILE A 820 -3.19 32.53 16.85
N GLU A 821 -2.65 33.23 17.85
CA GLU A 821 -2.26 34.64 17.75
C GLU A 821 -1.12 34.82 16.75
N GLU A 822 -0.14 33.92 16.77
CA GLU A 822 0.95 33.90 15.80
C GLU A 822 0.43 33.68 14.38
N THR A 823 -0.53 32.77 14.21
CA THR A 823 -1.19 32.53 12.90
C THR A 823 -1.89 33.79 12.40
N LEU A 824 -2.66 34.47 13.25
CA LEU A 824 -3.35 35.70 12.89
C LEU A 824 -2.36 36.83 12.58
N ALA A 825 -1.28 36.98 13.36
CA ALA A 825 -0.24 37.97 13.09
C ALA A 825 0.50 37.70 11.76
N MET A 826 0.71 36.44 11.40
CA MET A 826 1.34 36.07 10.14
C MET A 826 0.49 36.42 8.90
N ARG A 827 -0.85 36.37 9.00
CA ARG A 827 -1.74 36.73 7.89
C ARG A 827 -1.51 38.16 7.39
N GLU A 828 -1.22 39.06 8.31
CA GLU A 828 -0.94 40.48 8.02
C GLU A 828 0.53 40.76 7.66
N SER A 829 1.40 39.73 7.65
CA SER A 829 2.83 39.90 7.49
C SER A 829 3.34 39.38 6.14
N LYS A 830 4.01 40.25 5.38
CA LYS A 830 4.75 39.86 4.17
C LYS A 830 6.00 38.99 4.45
N ARG A 831 6.31 38.76 5.72
CA ARG A 831 7.51 38.05 6.18
C ARG A 831 7.21 36.68 6.77
N ALA A 832 5.99 36.18 6.58
CA ALA A 832 5.66 34.80 6.89
C ALA A 832 6.58 33.83 6.14
N ALA A 833 7.05 32.81 6.83
CA ALA A 833 7.90 31.78 6.24
C ALA A 833 7.15 30.94 5.18
N GLN A 834 7.91 30.29 4.30
CA GLN A 834 7.34 29.35 3.32
C GLN A 834 6.57 28.20 4.00
N PHE A 835 7.03 27.74 5.17
CA PHE A 835 6.38 26.72 6.00
C PHE A 835 6.01 27.35 7.34
N PRO A 836 4.86 28.03 7.43
CA PRO A 836 4.62 28.98 8.52
C PRO A 836 4.38 28.32 9.88
N LEU A 837 3.97 27.04 9.91
CA LEU A 837 3.73 26.30 11.16
C LEU A 837 5.00 26.17 12.03
N GLY A 838 6.16 26.01 11.41
CA GLY A 838 7.39 25.68 12.11
C GLY A 838 8.31 24.78 11.29
N ASP A 839 9.57 24.71 11.71
CA ASP A 839 10.50 23.71 11.18
C ASP A 839 10.36 22.36 11.90
N TYR A 840 10.72 21.28 11.21
CA TYR A 840 10.48 19.91 11.67
C TYR A 840 11.09 19.59 13.05
N PRO A 841 12.40 19.82 13.32
CA PRO A 841 12.94 19.52 14.64
C PRO A 841 12.30 20.31 15.77
N PHE A 842 11.97 21.59 15.56
CA PHE A 842 11.29 22.39 16.57
C PHE A 842 9.91 21.79 16.90
N LEU A 843 9.09 21.54 15.88
CA LEU A 843 7.74 20.99 16.06
C LEU A 843 7.77 19.63 16.77
N MET A 844 8.63 18.71 16.32
CA MET A 844 8.75 17.39 16.94
C MET A 844 9.10 17.49 18.43
N GLN A 845 9.97 18.43 18.83
CA GLN A 845 10.37 18.62 20.24
C GLN A 845 9.28 19.28 21.09
N GLU A 846 8.56 20.26 20.57
CA GLU A 846 7.43 20.87 21.30
C GLU A 846 6.34 19.84 21.61
N PHE A 847 5.98 19.01 20.62
CA PHE A 847 5.07 17.89 20.86
C PHE A 847 5.65 16.85 21.81
N SER A 848 6.93 16.50 21.67
CA SER A 848 7.62 15.54 22.56
C SER A 848 7.56 16.01 24.01
N LYS A 849 7.80 17.30 24.26
CA LYS A 849 7.75 17.91 25.58
C LYS A 849 6.33 17.88 26.15
N ALA A 850 5.31 18.26 25.37
CA ALA A 850 3.92 18.23 25.81
C ALA A 850 3.45 16.79 26.13
N LEU A 851 3.85 15.82 25.32
CA LEU A 851 3.52 14.40 25.49
C LEU A 851 4.40 13.70 26.55
N ASN A 852 5.36 14.39 27.14
CA ASN A 852 6.40 13.81 28.01
C ASN A 852 7.05 12.55 27.38
N LEU A 853 7.29 12.61 26.08
CA LEU A 853 7.83 11.52 25.30
C LEU A 853 9.37 11.67 25.23
N PRO A 854 10.15 10.71 25.74
CA PRO A 854 11.60 10.79 25.62
C PRO A 854 12.04 10.54 24.18
N ILE A 855 13.03 11.30 23.72
CA ILE A 855 13.76 11.00 22.50
C ILE A 855 14.78 9.89 22.80
N SER A 856 14.81 8.83 21.99
CA SER A 856 15.83 7.79 22.13
C SER A 856 17.23 8.38 21.93
N THR A 857 18.23 7.84 22.64
CA THR A 857 19.62 8.31 22.60
C THR A 857 20.14 8.38 21.17
N ALA A 858 20.81 9.49 20.85
CA ALA A 858 21.45 9.74 19.56
C ALA A 858 22.45 8.65 19.19
N ASN A 859 22.69 8.47 17.89
CA ASN A 859 23.86 7.77 17.37
C ASN A 859 25.11 8.65 17.56
N SER A 860 25.49 8.89 18.82
CA SER A 860 26.59 9.78 19.24
C SER A 860 27.98 9.37 18.75
N GLN A 861 28.07 8.30 17.95
CA GLN A 861 29.31 7.76 17.40
C GLN A 861 29.61 8.22 15.97
N LEU A 862 28.63 8.76 15.22
CA LEU A 862 28.84 9.22 13.85
C LEU A 862 29.27 10.69 13.83
N LEU A 863 30.56 10.93 13.54
CA LEU A 863 31.12 12.27 13.40
C LEU A 863 31.13 12.70 11.94
N ILE A 864 30.76 13.97 11.69
CA ILE A 864 30.91 14.56 10.37
C ILE A 864 32.42 14.65 10.05
N PRO A 865 32.89 14.15 8.90
CA PRO A 865 34.29 14.24 8.51
C PRO A 865 34.82 15.67 8.62
N GLN A 866 36.03 15.84 9.15
CA GLN A 866 36.68 17.15 9.34
C GLN A 866 35.92 18.11 10.27
N SER A 867 34.94 17.62 11.04
CA SER A 867 34.17 18.39 12.02
C SER A 867 34.16 17.65 13.36
N THR A 868 34.05 18.40 14.46
CA THR A 868 33.80 17.83 15.80
C THR A 868 32.32 17.64 16.08
N MET A 869 31.45 18.07 15.15
CA MET A 869 30.00 17.99 15.29
C MET A 869 29.50 16.57 14.97
N PRO A 870 28.69 15.96 15.84
CA PRO A 870 28.05 14.68 15.53
C PRO A 870 26.91 14.86 14.51
N LEU A 871 26.58 13.79 13.80
CA LEU A 871 25.36 13.69 13.02
C LEU A 871 24.23 13.13 13.90
N ASP A 872 23.57 14.01 14.65
CA ASP A 872 22.43 13.66 15.51
C ASP A 872 21.11 13.77 14.74
N LEU A 873 20.85 12.77 13.90
CA LEU A 873 19.70 12.73 13.01
C LEU A 873 18.36 12.63 13.77
N LEU A 874 17.41 13.50 13.43
CA LEU A 874 16.03 13.38 13.90
C LEU A 874 15.14 12.64 12.90
N THR A 875 14.67 11.45 13.27
CA THR A 875 13.64 10.69 12.55
C THR A 875 12.42 10.44 13.43
N PRO A 876 11.23 10.17 12.86
CA PRO A 876 10.05 9.81 13.64
C PRO A 876 10.30 8.62 14.60
N ALA A 877 11.08 7.64 14.18
CA ALA A 877 11.37 6.41 14.95
C ALA A 877 12.14 6.63 16.26
N ARG A 878 12.65 7.84 16.52
CA ARG A 878 13.27 8.19 17.81
C ARG A 878 12.25 8.45 18.92
N TYR A 879 10.97 8.55 18.57
CA TYR A 879 9.89 8.92 19.46
C TYR A 879 8.96 7.73 19.73
N VAL A 880 9.49 6.67 20.33
CA VAL A 880 8.70 5.48 20.69
C VAL A 880 8.17 5.62 22.10
N SER A 881 6.85 5.47 22.29
CA SER A 881 6.27 5.48 23.64
C SER A 881 6.70 4.24 24.42
N ALA A 882 6.93 4.37 25.73
CA ALA A 882 7.18 3.25 26.62
C ALA A 882 6.05 2.19 26.57
N THR A 883 4.82 2.64 26.35
CA THR A 883 3.61 1.81 26.24
C THR A 883 3.39 1.20 24.86
N SER A 884 4.28 1.44 23.89
CA SER A 884 4.19 0.85 22.55
C SER A 884 4.32 -0.67 22.61
N SER A 885 3.64 -1.35 21.69
CA SER A 885 3.73 -2.82 21.52
C SER A 885 5.15 -3.26 21.16
N ASP A 886 5.48 -4.53 21.41
CA ASP A 886 6.79 -5.10 21.03
C ASP A 886 7.01 -5.08 19.52
N VAL A 887 5.94 -5.25 18.74
CA VAL A 887 5.98 -5.11 17.27
C VAL A 887 6.36 -3.67 16.89
N SER A 888 5.67 -2.65 17.43
CA SER A 888 5.98 -1.24 17.17
C SER A 888 7.41 -0.88 17.60
N LYS A 889 7.90 -1.41 18.73
CA LYS A 889 9.28 -1.20 19.19
C LYS A 889 10.29 -1.86 18.26
N ALA A 890 10.03 -3.07 17.80
CA ALA A 890 10.89 -3.77 16.85
C ALA A 890 10.97 -3.01 15.52
N GLU A 891 9.84 -2.56 14.99
CA GLU A 891 9.78 -1.74 13.77
C GLU A 891 10.53 -0.41 13.89
N ALA A 892 10.39 0.29 15.02
CA ALA A 892 11.14 1.50 15.28
C ALA A 892 12.64 1.23 15.35
N ALA A 893 13.07 0.14 15.99
CA ALA A 893 14.47 -0.28 16.03
C ALA A 893 15.00 -0.58 14.62
N ARG A 894 14.22 -1.25 13.76
CA ARG A 894 14.56 -1.48 12.34
C ARG A 894 14.73 -0.16 11.59
N SER A 895 13.80 0.78 11.78
CA SER A 895 13.84 2.12 11.15
C SER A 895 15.10 2.91 11.56
N LEU A 896 15.44 2.87 12.85
CA LEU A 896 16.65 3.52 13.37
C LEU A 896 17.92 2.86 12.83
N ALA A 897 17.97 1.54 12.75
CA ALA A 897 19.10 0.81 12.18
C ALA A 897 19.31 1.13 10.70
N GLN A 898 18.23 1.20 9.91
CA GLN A 898 18.28 1.60 8.49
C GLN A 898 18.84 3.03 8.31
N ALA A 899 18.34 3.98 9.10
CA ALA A 899 18.82 5.37 9.06
C ALA A 899 20.30 5.47 9.47
N GLN A 900 20.70 4.70 10.50
CA GLN A 900 22.09 4.64 10.96
C GLN A 900 23.03 4.02 9.93
N ALA A 901 22.63 2.90 9.31
CA ALA A 901 23.41 2.26 8.26
C ALA A 901 23.63 3.21 7.08
N THR A 902 22.56 3.86 6.63
CA THR A 902 22.60 4.86 5.54
C THR A 902 23.56 6.01 5.89
N ALA A 903 23.44 6.59 7.08
CA ALA A 903 24.32 7.66 7.54
C ALA A 903 25.79 7.20 7.64
N SER A 904 26.03 6.02 8.20
CA SER A 904 27.36 5.45 8.37
C SER A 904 28.03 5.20 7.01
N GLU A 905 27.34 4.53 6.08
CA GLU A 905 27.85 4.28 4.73
C GLU A 905 28.12 5.58 3.98
N ALA A 906 27.21 6.54 4.05
CA ALA A 906 27.38 7.85 3.41
C ALA A 906 28.59 8.64 3.93
N LEU A 907 28.90 8.56 5.22
CA LEU A 907 30.03 9.28 5.82
C LEU A 907 31.37 8.55 5.67
N THR A 908 31.37 7.21 5.58
CA THR A 908 32.60 6.39 5.64
C THR A 908 32.97 5.70 4.33
N SER A 909 32.05 5.62 3.36
CA SER A 909 32.24 4.96 2.07
C SER A 909 32.02 5.92 0.89
N THR A 910 31.67 5.39 -0.27
CA THR A 910 31.37 6.14 -1.50
C THR A 910 29.88 6.22 -1.81
N LYS A 911 29.01 5.85 -0.86
CA LYS A 911 27.56 5.93 -1.03
C LYS A 911 27.11 7.36 -1.38
N PHE A 912 26.23 7.47 -2.37
CA PHE A 912 25.68 8.66 -3.01
C PHE A 912 26.66 9.52 -3.82
N VAL A 913 27.92 9.09 -3.95
CA VAL A 913 28.89 9.76 -4.84
C VAL A 913 28.48 9.58 -6.30
N ALA A 914 28.09 8.37 -6.71
CA ALA A 914 27.66 8.09 -8.08
C ALA A 914 26.45 8.94 -8.47
N ALA A 915 25.43 9.00 -7.59
CA ALA A 915 24.26 9.86 -7.75
C ALA A 915 24.65 11.34 -7.97
N SER A 916 25.55 11.85 -7.13
CA SER A 916 25.97 13.26 -7.13
C SER A 916 26.83 13.64 -8.33
N VAL A 917 27.69 12.71 -8.78
CA VAL A 917 28.44 12.83 -10.04
C VAL A 917 27.48 12.82 -11.22
N PHE A 918 26.61 11.82 -11.32
CA PHE A 918 25.66 11.69 -12.43
C PHE A 918 24.78 12.95 -12.57
N ARG A 919 24.16 13.42 -11.49
CA ARG A 919 23.38 14.68 -11.50
C ARG A 919 24.18 15.86 -12.06
N SER A 920 25.46 15.94 -11.72
CA SER A 920 26.32 17.06 -12.08
C SER A 920 26.90 16.96 -13.49
N LEU A 921 26.88 15.81 -14.16
CA LEU A 921 27.41 15.66 -15.52
C LEU A 921 26.57 16.40 -16.57
N LEU A 922 25.26 16.54 -16.38
CA LEU A 922 24.34 17.16 -17.34
C LEU A 922 24.83 18.53 -17.84
N GLY A 923 24.78 18.70 -19.16
CA GLY A 923 25.14 19.91 -19.89
C GLY A 923 26.43 19.78 -20.69
N THR A 924 26.95 20.92 -21.12
CA THR A 924 28.17 21.04 -21.92
C THR A 924 29.39 21.28 -21.02
N TRP A 925 30.49 20.61 -21.36
CA TRP A 925 31.79 20.75 -20.74
C TRP A 925 32.83 21.10 -21.80
N ARG A 926 33.75 22.01 -21.47
CA ARG A 926 34.97 22.18 -22.23
C ARG A 926 35.86 20.98 -21.98
N LEU A 927 36.38 20.38 -23.05
CA LEU A 927 37.21 19.18 -23.02
C LEU A 927 38.57 19.48 -23.66
N GLU A 928 39.63 19.31 -22.86
CA GLU A 928 41.01 19.30 -23.33
C GLU A 928 41.60 17.92 -23.06
N ARG A 929 42.24 17.31 -24.07
CA ARG A 929 42.78 15.95 -23.95
C ARG A 929 44.15 15.85 -24.59
N GLU A 930 45.08 15.25 -23.88
CA GLU A 930 46.40 14.90 -24.39
C GLU A 930 46.45 13.39 -24.66
N ILE A 931 47.01 13.00 -25.81
CA ILE A 931 47.22 11.61 -26.21
C ILE A 931 48.70 11.40 -26.47
N ASN A 932 49.31 10.46 -25.75
CA ASN A 932 50.71 10.07 -25.88
C ASN A 932 50.78 8.60 -26.31
N SER A 933 51.05 8.37 -27.59
CA SER A 933 51.12 7.03 -28.18
C SER A 933 52.56 6.57 -28.35
N LYS A 934 52.81 5.29 -28.12
CA LYS A 934 54.10 4.65 -28.40
C LYS A 934 54.17 4.00 -29.78
N LEU A 935 53.05 3.92 -30.48
CA LEU A 935 52.97 3.31 -31.81
C LEU A 935 53.10 4.39 -32.90
N PRO A 936 53.99 4.22 -33.89
CA PRO A 936 54.13 5.17 -35.00
C PRO A 936 52.86 5.35 -35.84
N SER A 937 51.99 4.33 -35.88
CA SER A 937 50.73 4.35 -36.63
C SER A 937 49.61 5.17 -35.97
N HIS A 938 49.77 5.56 -34.71
CA HIS A 938 48.81 6.35 -33.94
C HIS A 938 49.58 7.55 -33.36
N PRO A 939 49.53 8.73 -33.96
CA PRO A 939 50.40 9.81 -33.50
C PRO A 939 49.89 10.44 -32.20
N SER A 940 50.84 10.89 -31.38
CA SER A 940 50.55 11.75 -30.23
C SER A 940 49.94 13.07 -30.68
N GLY A 941 49.26 13.75 -29.77
CA GLY A 941 48.61 15.02 -30.07
C GLY A 941 47.67 15.50 -28.97
N THR A 942 47.04 16.63 -29.24
CA THR A 942 46.06 17.25 -28.33
C THR A 942 44.71 17.34 -29.01
N PHE A 943 43.65 17.14 -28.23
CA PHE A 943 42.27 17.37 -28.65
C PHE A 943 41.70 18.51 -27.80
N SER A 944 41.07 19.47 -28.48
CA SER A 944 40.32 20.55 -27.85
C SER A 944 38.92 20.58 -28.43
N GLY A 945 37.91 20.62 -27.56
CA GLY A 945 36.51 20.54 -27.97
C GLY A 945 35.54 20.59 -26.80
N THR A 946 34.39 19.96 -26.99
CA THR A 946 33.33 19.88 -25.98
C THR A 946 32.85 18.45 -25.76
N GLY A 947 32.43 18.16 -24.53
CA GLY A 947 31.67 16.97 -24.18
C GLY A 947 30.28 17.39 -23.69
N ARG A 948 29.22 16.85 -24.29
CA ARG A 948 27.82 17.17 -23.97
C ARG A 948 27.12 15.94 -23.41
N PHE A 949 26.53 16.07 -22.23
CA PHE A 949 25.68 15.04 -21.63
C PHE A 949 24.22 15.43 -21.82
N LEU A 950 23.48 14.64 -22.61
CA LEU A 950 22.08 14.88 -22.96
C LEU A 950 21.19 13.89 -22.21
N VAL A 951 20.28 14.39 -21.36
CA VAL A 951 19.42 13.55 -20.53
C VAL A 951 18.31 12.87 -21.32
N ARG A 952 18.06 11.60 -21.00
CA ARG A 952 16.92 10.83 -21.52
C ARG A 952 16.50 9.74 -20.53
N GLN A 953 15.32 9.17 -20.74
CA GLN A 953 14.89 7.96 -20.03
C GLN A 953 15.84 6.80 -20.37
N LYS A 954 16.10 5.94 -19.37
CA LYS A 954 16.94 4.76 -19.54
C LYS A 954 16.39 3.87 -20.65
N THR A 955 17.26 3.47 -21.57
CA THR A 955 16.90 2.62 -22.70
C THR A 955 17.11 1.14 -22.34
N PRO A 956 16.33 0.21 -22.90
CA PRO A 956 16.56 -1.22 -22.69
C PRO A 956 17.79 -1.75 -23.45
N ASP A 957 18.33 -0.98 -24.40
CA ASP A 957 19.44 -1.40 -25.27
C ASP A 957 20.68 -1.81 -24.46
N GLY A 958 21.36 -2.88 -24.87
CA GLY A 958 22.55 -3.41 -24.19
C GLY A 958 22.33 -4.10 -22.85
N LEU A 959 21.09 -4.20 -22.34
CA LEU A 959 20.79 -4.93 -21.11
C LEU A 959 20.48 -6.41 -21.41
N GLU A 960 21.13 -7.35 -20.71
CA GLU A 960 20.84 -8.79 -20.78
C GLU A 960 19.54 -9.14 -20.02
N THR A 961 18.39 -8.69 -20.52
CA THR A 961 17.00 -9.03 -20.09
C THR A 961 16.62 -8.88 -18.60
N GLY A 962 15.57 -8.06 -18.32
CA GLY A 962 14.68 -8.28 -17.17
C GLY A 962 14.51 -7.16 -16.14
N GLY A 963 15.23 -6.04 -16.24
CA GLY A 963 14.98 -4.85 -15.42
C GLY A 963 13.91 -3.96 -16.06
N SER A 964 12.91 -3.50 -15.29
CA SER A 964 11.99 -2.45 -15.77
C SER A 964 12.76 -1.11 -15.77
N PRO A 965 12.92 -0.43 -16.91
CA PRO A 965 13.60 0.87 -16.98
C PRO A 965 12.74 2.05 -16.49
N GLU A 966 11.56 1.79 -15.93
CA GLU A 966 10.55 2.81 -15.62
C GLU A 966 11.03 3.84 -14.60
N GLY A 967 11.25 5.07 -15.09
CA GLY A 967 11.59 6.23 -14.26
C GLY A 967 13.08 6.39 -13.96
N GLU A 968 13.96 5.57 -14.54
CA GLU A 968 15.41 5.76 -14.46
C GLU A 968 15.93 6.62 -15.63
N LEU A 969 17.06 7.30 -15.41
CA LEU A 969 17.64 8.23 -16.37
C LEU A 969 19.04 7.78 -16.83
N GLU A 970 19.39 8.15 -18.06
CA GLU A 970 20.73 8.02 -18.62
C GLU A 970 21.13 9.28 -19.39
N TYR A 971 22.42 9.40 -19.70
CA TYR A 971 22.92 10.42 -20.61
C TYR A 971 23.43 9.81 -21.91
N LEU A 972 22.99 10.37 -23.03
CA LEU A 972 23.73 10.27 -24.28
C LEU A 972 24.87 11.30 -24.23
N TYR A 973 26.10 10.81 -24.14
CA TYR A 973 27.30 11.64 -24.18
C TYR A 973 27.78 11.81 -25.62
N ILE A 974 28.02 13.06 -26.04
CA ILE A 974 28.54 13.41 -27.36
C ILE A 974 29.77 14.30 -27.19
N GLU A 975 30.87 13.86 -27.78
CA GLU A 975 32.12 14.60 -27.84
C GLU A 975 32.35 15.12 -29.26
N GLU A 976 32.73 16.39 -29.39
CA GLU A 976 32.99 17.05 -30.67
C GLU A 976 34.14 18.05 -30.51
N GLY A 977 35.13 18.00 -31.41
CA GLY A 977 36.28 18.91 -31.36
C GLY A 977 37.32 18.61 -32.43
N THR A 978 38.50 19.21 -32.27
CA THR A 978 39.61 19.05 -33.21
C THR A 978 40.78 18.36 -32.53
N PHE A 979 41.30 17.29 -33.16
CA PHE A 979 42.57 16.70 -32.79
C PHE A 979 43.69 17.32 -33.62
N GLN A 980 44.75 17.75 -32.95
CA GLN A 980 45.98 18.27 -33.54
C GLN A 980 47.11 17.29 -33.24
N SER A 981 47.67 16.69 -34.28
CA SER A 981 48.78 15.76 -34.16
C SER A 981 50.11 16.49 -33.97
N THR A 982 51.02 15.91 -33.20
CA THR A 982 52.43 16.36 -33.14
C THR A 982 53.16 16.25 -34.49
N LEU A 983 52.59 15.50 -35.45
CA LEU A 983 53.08 15.41 -36.84
C LEU A 983 52.56 16.54 -37.75
N GLY A 984 51.83 17.53 -37.21
CA GLY A 984 51.48 18.77 -37.91
C GLY A 984 50.16 18.75 -38.69
N PHE A 985 49.38 17.66 -38.65
CA PHE A 985 48.04 17.60 -39.25
C PHE A 985 46.94 17.70 -38.19
N SER A 986 45.75 18.17 -38.59
CA SER A 986 44.57 18.26 -37.72
C SER A 986 43.33 17.71 -38.40
N PHE A 987 42.39 17.19 -37.61
CA PHE A 987 41.10 16.71 -38.10
C PHE A 987 40.01 16.84 -37.03
N ALA A 988 38.76 16.95 -37.47
CA ALA A 988 37.61 16.92 -36.58
C ALA A 988 37.37 15.50 -36.06
N ALA A 989 37.13 15.35 -34.76
CA ALA A 989 36.87 14.07 -34.12
C ALA A 989 35.59 14.14 -33.30
N THR A 990 34.83 13.04 -33.33
CA THR A 990 33.63 12.86 -32.51
C THR A 990 33.62 11.49 -31.83
N ARG A 991 33.07 11.42 -30.62
CA ARG A 991 32.88 10.17 -29.85
C ARG A 991 31.54 10.20 -29.14
N ARG A 992 30.96 9.02 -28.90
CA ARG A 992 29.70 8.87 -28.17
C ARG A 992 29.77 7.71 -27.19
N TYR A 993 29.08 7.88 -26.07
CA TYR A 993 28.92 6.88 -25.02
C TYR A 993 27.53 7.05 -24.38
N VAL A 994 27.04 6.02 -23.71
CA VAL A 994 25.88 6.14 -22.81
C VAL A 994 26.35 6.02 -21.37
N TYR A 995 25.99 6.99 -20.52
CA TYR A 995 26.25 6.96 -19.08
C TYR A 995 24.95 6.61 -18.36
N ARG A 996 24.93 5.50 -17.62
CA ARG A 996 23.73 5.04 -16.88
C ARG A 996 23.98 5.06 -15.38
N TYR A 997 23.01 5.58 -14.64
CA TYR A 997 22.99 5.52 -13.18
C TYR A 997 21.95 4.51 -12.71
N ASP A 998 22.36 3.61 -11.82
CA ASP A 998 21.48 2.68 -11.11
C ASP A 998 21.29 3.23 -9.68
N GLU A 999 20.06 3.61 -9.33
CA GLU A 999 19.74 4.24 -8.04
C GLU A 999 19.76 3.26 -6.87
N VAL A 1000 19.55 1.97 -7.13
CA VAL A 1000 19.48 0.92 -6.12
C VAL A 1000 20.89 0.53 -5.70
N THR A 1001 21.74 0.23 -6.67
CA THR A 1001 23.13 -0.16 -6.42
C THR A 1001 24.07 1.03 -6.29
N ASP A 1002 23.56 2.26 -6.49
CA ASP A 1002 24.34 3.50 -6.53
C ASP A 1002 25.57 3.39 -7.45
N THR A 1003 25.36 2.88 -8.66
CA THR A 1003 26.43 2.58 -9.62
C THR A 1003 26.32 3.45 -10.86
N LEU A 1004 27.46 4.03 -11.27
CA LEU A 1004 27.60 4.73 -12.56
C LEU A 1004 28.31 3.81 -13.56
N SER A 1005 27.71 3.59 -14.72
CA SER A 1005 28.24 2.75 -15.78
C SER A 1005 28.36 3.49 -17.10
N VAL A 1006 29.36 3.13 -17.90
CA VAL A 1006 29.63 3.69 -19.23
C VAL A 1006 29.47 2.59 -20.26
N TRP A 1007 28.79 2.89 -21.36
CA TRP A 1007 28.42 1.93 -22.40
C TRP A 1007 28.86 2.45 -23.75
N PHE A 1008 29.26 1.53 -24.62
CA PHE A 1008 29.47 1.85 -26.03
C PHE A 1008 28.13 2.14 -26.72
N VAL A 1009 28.20 2.86 -27.82
CA VAL A 1009 27.06 3.19 -28.68
C VAL A 1009 27.17 2.37 -29.96
N CYS A 1010 26.04 1.91 -30.50
CA CYS A 1010 26.01 1.15 -31.75
C CYS A 1010 26.59 1.96 -32.91
N VAL A 1011 27.37 1.30 -33.77
CA VAL A 1011 28.01 1.96 -34.93
C VAL A 1011 26.97 2.46 -35.93
N ASP A 1012 25.88 1.71 -36.11
CA ASP A 1012 24.83 2.00 -37.10
C ASP A 1012 23.66 2.83 -36.54
N ASP A 1013 23.60 3.06 -35.23
CA ASP A 1013 22.58 3.86 -34.55
C ASP A 1013 23.20 4.58 -33.36
N ASP A 1014 23.56 5.85 -33.57
CA ASP A 1014 24.35 6.66 -32.65
C ASP A 1014 23.61 7.08 -31.38
N LYS A 1015 22.37 6.61 -31.19
CA LYS A 1015 21.57 6.76 -29.98
C LYS A 1015 21.42 5.47 -29.19
N LYS A 1016 21.68 4.29 -29.74
CA LYS A 1016 21.50 3.01 -29.02
C LYS A 1016 22.73 2.63 -28.23
N ALA A 1017 22.53 2.16 -27.00
CA ALA A 1017 23.61 1.52 -26.25
C ALA A 1017 23.90 0.13 -26.84
N ASP A 1018 25.16 -0.23 -26.98
CA ASP A 1018 25.60 -1.51 -27.53
C ASP A 1018 25.89 -2.50 -26.40
N TYR A 1019 27.10 -2.46 -25.83
CA TYR A 1019 27.49 -3.28 -24.68
C TYR A 1019 28.24 -2.45 -23.63
N LEU A 1020 28.30 -3.01 -22.41
CA LEU A 1020 28.94 -2.37 -21.26
C LEU A 1020 30.42 -2.12 -21.57
N PHE A 1021 30.86 -0.87 -21.44
CA PHE A 1021 32.28 -0.54 -21.44
C PHE A 1021 32.83 -0.83 -20.05
N HIS A 1022 32.44 -0.06 -19.03
CA HIS A 1022 32.85 -0.35 -17.66
C HIS A 1022 31.95 0.29 -16.61
N ASN A 1023 32.01 -0.25 -15.39
CA ASN A 1023 31.47 0.40 -14.21
C ASN A 1023 32.53 1.33 -13.60
N VAL A 1024 32.09 2.51 -13.15
CA VAL A 1024 32.95 3.48 -12.47
C VAL A 1024 33.01 3.12 -10.99
N GLU A 1025 34.15 2.57 -10.55
CA GLU A 1025 34.37 2.18 -9.15
C GLU A 1025 34.95 3.37 -8.37
N PHE A 1026 34.10 4.06 -7.61
CA PHE A 1026 34.53 5.15 -6.73
C PHE A 1026 35.39 4.60 -5.59
N LEU A 1027 36.44 5.33 -5.23
CA LEU A 1027 37.38 4.94 -4.19
C LEU A 1027 37.03 5.64 -2.87
N PRO A 1028 37.04 4.92 -1.73
CA PRO A 1028 36.90 5.53 -0.42
C PRO A 1028 37.96 6.61 -0.18
N ARG A 1029 37.64 7.54 0.73
CA ARG A 1029 38.54 8.62 1.10
C ARG A 1029 39.83 8.06 1.70
N SER A 1030 40.98 8.56 1.26
CA SER A 1030 42.27 8.26 1.88
C SER A 1030 42.55 9.28 2.98
N ASP A 1031 42.35 8.91 4.25
CA ASP A 1031 42.48 9.79 5.43
C ASP A 1031 43.88 10.41 5.63
N GLY A 1032 44.89 9.96 4.88
CA GLY A 1032 46.29 10.40 5.02
C GLY A 1032 46.66 11.71 4.31
N ALA A 1033 45.86 12.24 3.38
CA ALA A 1033 46.27 13.40 2.57
C ALA A 1033 46.09 14.76 3.26
N ALA A 1034 45.23 14.85 4.28
CA ALA A 1034 44.94 16.10 4.97
C ALA A 1034 46.06 16.55 5.94
N ARG A 1035 46.96 15.66 6.35
CA ARG A 1035 48.07 15.99 7.27
C ARG A 1035 49.27 16.67 6.60
N ALA A 1036 49.30 16.79 5.27
CA ALA A 1036 50.50 17.14 4.52
C ALA A 1036 50.44 18.45 3.71
N GLY A 1037 49.44 19.32 3.90
CA GLY A 1037 49.37 20.62 3.20
C GLY A 1037 49.33 20.50 1.66
N VAL A 1038 49.00 19.33 1.13
CA VAL A 1038 48.86 19.09 -0.32
C VAL A 1038 47.49 19.62 -0.74
N THR A 1039 47.46 20.41 -1.81
CA THR A 1039 46.23 20.90 -2.47
C THR A 1039 45.24 19.73 -2.64
N ALA A 1040 44.07 19.88 -2.03
CA ALA A 1040 43.09 18.81 -1.91
C ALA A 1040 42.63 18.31 -3.28
N ARG A 1041 42.87 17.01 -3.53
CA ARG A 1041 42.50 16.28 -4.75
C ARG A 1041 41.03 15.87 -4.68
N GLY A 1042 40.33 15.83 -5.82
CA GLY A 1042 38.92 15.47 -5.89
C GLY A 1042 38.63 13.99 -5.57
N ILE A 1043 37.37 13.59 -5.66
CA ILE A 1043 36.95 12.19 -5.47
C ILE A 1043 37.53 11.33 -6.59
N LYS A 1044 38.26 10.27 -6.24
CA LYS A 1044 38.88 9.37 -7.22
C LYS A 1044 37.98 8.20 -7.56
N ALA A 1045 38.03 7.74 -8.80
CA ALA A 1045 37.44 6.47 -9.21
C ALA A 1045 38.36 5.75 -10.19
N LYS A 1046 38.14 4.45 -10.40
CA LYS A 1046 38.87 3.65 -11.38
C LYS A 1046 37.90 2.77 -12.17
N ALA A 1047 38.38 2.24 -13.29
CA ALA A 1047 37.69 1.18 -14.01
C ALA A 1047 38.69 0.34 -14.82
N GLY A 1048 38.29 -0.87 -15.19
CA GLY A 1048 39.06 -1.77 -16.05
C GLY A 1048 38.15 -2.44 -17.08
N HIS A 1049 38.59 -2.52 -18.33
CA HIS A 1049 37.84 -3.20 -19.38
C HIS A 1049 38.78 -3.85 -20.41
N LEU A 1050 38.46 -5.08 -20.82
CA LEU A 1050 39.13 -5.76 -21.92
C LEU A 1050 38.28 -5.62 -23.19
N CYS A 1051 38.78 -4.93 -24.20
CA CYS A 1051 38.11 -4.76 -25.49
C CYS A 1051 38.92 -5.46 -26.58
N GLY A 1052 38.46 -6.64 -27.02
CA GLY A 1052 39.27 -7.53 -27.86
C GLY A 1052 40.55 -7.94 -27.13
N ASP A 1053 41.70 -7.65 -27.74
CA ASP A 1053 43.03 -7.95 -27.17
C ASP A 1053 43.65 -6.76 -26.40
N ASP A 1054 42.97 -5.61 -26.31
CA ASP A 1054 43.48 -4.40 -25.68
C ASP A 1054 42.85 -4.21 -24.29
N TYR A 1055 43.67 -4.06 -23.24
CA TYR A 1055 43.20 -3.76 -21.89
C TYR A 1055 43.23 -2.26 -21.60
N TYR A 1056 42.09 -1.74 -21.14
CA TYR A 1056 41.89 -0.35 -20.75
C TYR A 1056 41.91 -0.23 -19.23
N SER A 1057 42.91 0.47 -18.70
CA SER A 1057 42.95 0.90 -17.30
C SER A 1057 42.54 2.36 -17.22
N VAL A 1058 41.42 2.65 -16.54
CA VAL A 1058 40.81 3.99 -16.48
C VAL A 1058 40.93 4.55 -15.06
N GLN A 1059 41.26 5.83 -14.96
CA GLN A 1059 41.30 6.57 -13.70
C GLN A 1059 40.48 7.86 -13.84
N TYR A 1060 39.69 8.19 -12.83
CA TYR A 1060 38.89 9.40 -12.78
C TYR A 1060 39.25 10.22 -11.54
N GLU A 1061 39.08 11.54 -11.64
CA GLU A 1061 39.09 12.45 -10.50
C GLU A 1061 37.97 13.49 -10.67
N PHE A 1062 37.11 13.64 -9.67
CA PHE A 1062 35.94 14.52 -9.66
C PHE A 1062 36.08 15.59 -8.57
N GLY A 1063 36.30 16.84 -8.96
CA GLY A 1063 36.46 17.98 -8.04
C GLY A 1063 35.14 18.71 -7.83
N PHE A 1064 34.63 18.68 -6.60
CA PHE A 1064 33.39 19.34 -6.22
C PHE A 1064 33.62 20.67 -5.52
N LYS A 1065 32.62 21.54 -5.60
CA LYS A 1065 32.39 22.66 -4.69
C LYS A 1065 31.01 22.49 -4.06
N ALA A 1066 31.02 22.14 -2.78
CA ALA A 1066 29.84 21.66 -2.08
C ALA A 1066 29.12 20.55 -2.89
N VAL A 1067 27.92 20.82 -3.39
CA VAL A 1067 27.13 19.82 -4.14
C VAL A 1067 27.41 19.81 -5.64
N ASN A 1068 28.18 20.76 -6.18
CA ASN A 1068 28.36 20.96 -7.62
C ASN A 1068 29.72 20.47 -8.11
N LEU A 1069 29.73 19.65 -9.16
CA LEU A 1069 30.97 19.27 -9.85
C LEU A 1069 31.47 20.44 -10.70
N GLU A 1070 32.68 20.93 -10.43
CA GLU A 1070 33.30 22.05 -11.16
C GLU A 1070 34.27 21.57 -12.25
N ARG A 1071 35.00 20.49 -11.95
CA ARG A 1071 36.02 19.92 -12.84
C ARG A 1071 36.07 18.42 -12.65
N TRP A 1072 36.35 17.68 -13.72
CA TRP A 1072 36.75 16.29 -13.59
C TRP A 1072 37.77 15.89 -14.64
N THR A 1073 38.50 14.80 -14.39
CA THR A 1073 39.49 14.26 -15.32
C THR A 1073 39.24 12.77 -15.55
N VAL A 1074 39.69 12.30 -16.71
CA VAL A 1074 39.76 10.87 -17.02
C VAL A 1074 41.09 10.56 -17.69
N GLY A 1075 41.83 9.63 -17.11
CA GLY A 1075 43.07 9.08 -17.64
C GLY A 1075 42.84 7.66 -18.14
N TYR A 1076 43.41 7.32 -19.29
CA TYR A 1076 43.44 5.94 -19.78
C TYR A 1076 44.89 5.51 -19.99
N GLN A 1077 45.18 4.29 -19.57
CA GLN A 1077 46.35 3.55 -20.02
C GLN A 1077 45.85 2.34 -20.81
N VAL A 1078 46.14 2.31 -22.10
CA VAL A 1078 45.73 1.24 -23.01
C VAL A 1078 46.96 0.42 -23.36
N LYS A 1079 46.88 -0.90 -23.14
CA LYS A 1079 47.94 -1.84 -23.50
C LYS A 1079 47.37 -3.00 -24.29
N GLY A 1080 47.87 -3.21 -25.49
CA GLY A 1080 47.58 -4.38 -26.30
C GLY A 1080 48.37 -4.38 -27.61
N PRO A 1081 48.20 -5.42 -28.44
CA PRO A 1081 48.99 -5.62 -29.65
C PRO A 1081 48.71 -4.58 -30.75
N LYS A 1082 47.54 -3.91 -30.69
CA LYS A 1082 47.11 -2.92 -31.69
C LYS A 1082 47.11 -1.48 -31.15
N LYS A 1083 47.13 -1.30 -29.82
CA LYS A 1083 47.12 0.01 -29.16
C LYS A 1083 48.05 0.03 -27.93
N ASP A 1084 49.00 0.96 -27.90
CA ASP A 1084 49.80 1.30 -26.70
C ASP A 1084 49.91 2.82 -26.59
N TYR A 1085 49.05 3.40 -25.76
CA TYR A 1085 49.01 4.83 -25.53
C TYR A 1085 48.48 5.17 -24.13
N THR A 1086 48.85 6.35 -23.66
CA THR A 1086 48.21 7.00 -22.52
C THR A 1086 47.41 8.19 -23.01
N LEU A 1087 46.27 8.46 -22.37
CA LEU A 1087 45.53 9.70 -22.60
C LEU A 1087 45.13 10.32 -21.27
N HIS A 1088 45.07 11.64 -21.23
CA HIS A 1088 44.58 12.40 -20.09
C HIS A 1088 43.64 13.49 -20.59
N ALA A 1089 42.37 13.41 -20.17
CA ALA A 1089 41.34 14.37 -20.50
C ALA A 1089 40.92 15.16 -19.27
N VAL A 1090 40.71 16.46 -19.45
CA VAL A 1090 40.25 17.42 -18.46
C VAL A 1090 38.95 18.03 -18.96
N TYR A 1091 37.94 17.96 -18.10
CA TYR A 1091 36.63 18.58 -18.32
C TYR A 1091 36.45 19.72 -17.33
N THR A 1092 36.15 20.90 -17.85
CA THR A 1092 35.85 22.10 -17.06
C THR A 1092 34.54 22.73 -17.52
N ARG A 1093 33.88 23.44 -16.59
CA ARG A 1093 32.80 24.36 -16.94
C ARG A 1093 33.37 25.75 -17.23
N ASP A 1094 32.70 26.49 -18.11
CA ASP A 1094 33.02 27.89 -18.41
C ASP A 1094 32.62 28.84 -17.28
#